data_AF-A0A8J9VNJ7-F1
#
_entry.id   AF-A0A8J9VNJ7-F1
#
_cell.length_a   1.000
_cell.length_b   1.000
_cell.length_c   1.000
_cell.angle_alpha   90.00
_cell.angle_beta   90.00
_cell.angle_gamma   90.00
#
_symmetry.space_group_name_H-M   'P 1'
#
loop_
_entity.id
_entity.type
_entity.pdbx_description
1 polymer ?
#
loop_
_entity_poly.entity_id
_entity_poly.type
_entity_poly.pdbx_seq_one_letter_code
_entity_poly.pdbx_strand_id
1 'polypeptide(L)'
;MEKVSCTLVLAAVFVLFGQLVCADDFTHHESLDEEGKFHLFWKFDDEKIEFEAQVQTTGWVGLGLSPNGGMPGSDIAIGWVKDGTAHLTDRYAEAKAQPPVDESQDWELVSGYENGTHTVLRFNRKLTTCDARDRVINEDTLRVLWAWHDQDPEDESGASGPAYHGTNRGARATLLLNRKLTETPVTGTTYTLDLLNNNVAIPAHQDTTYWCRVFEMPTLASKHHVIKAEPIITPGNEGVFHHLVIYKCRTNPNMTIVPVEHPGHECHTPNMPSDWEGCYEGSIVAAWAIGGGDVIYPDHVGYPIGDEEDSGHMLMEVHYDNPQLASGMSDSSGIRLTYTPELRDNDIGTLEVGVMVSKWHVIPPHAVDFRSAGFCSPQCLSAFMEELGEPIKIIGVMLHAHLLGVKLNARLIHNGVETDIARDDNYDFNLQNTRMLKEEITVYPGDTLITECIYNSAHKDSVVFGGLATTEEMCESFFLYYPKFNMTFCDSTPNVHHTVNFAGVQNFVFDESFNVHPIAPEHMVNMSYEEVMEAVPWTREKGRDFSEFLLNSTFYSYCQATPQSNVDTNALQGYDLPFPRGTRLPTVDICSLSATPTPDPAAADGFTHHEVLDEGGKFHLLWKFDDEKIEFEAQVQTTGWVGLGLSPNGGMPGSDIAIGWVKDGTAHLTDRYAEAKAQPPVDESQDWELVSGYENGTHTVLRFNRKLTTCDVKDRVINEDTLRVLWAWHDQDPEDESGASGPAYHGTNRGARATLLLNRKLTETPVTGTTYTLDLLNNNVPIPSQDTTYWCRVFEMPTLASKHHIIKAEPIITPGNEGVFHHLVIYKCRTNPNMTIVPVEHPGHECHTPNMPSDWEGCYEGSIVAAWAIGGGDVIYPDHVGYPIGDEEDSGHMLMEVHYDNPQLASGMSDSSGIRLTYTPELRDNDIGTLEVGVMVSKWHVIPPHAVDFRSAGFCSPQCLSAFMEELGEPIKIIGVMLHAHLLGVKLNARLIHNGVETDIARDDNYDFNLQNTRMLKEEITVYPGDTLITECIYNSAHKDSVVFGGLATTEEMCESFFLYYPKFNMTFCDSTPNVHHTVNFAGVQNFVFDESFNVHPIAPEHMVNMSYEEVMEAVPWTREKGRDFSEFLLNSTFYSYCQATPQSNVDINALQGYDLPFPRGTRLPTEDICSLRATPTPDSGDGSVPGDGSDPGDGSGPVGGSTALQAHRAAGYVLLTYLVVLVLTVWAE
;
A
#
# COMPACT_ATOMS: atom_id res chain seq x y z
N MET A 1 10.96 28.48 51.43
CA MET A 1 10.29 29.80 51.28
C MET A 1 10.03 29.94 49.79
N GLU A 2 8.83 30.18 49.27
CA GLU A 2 7.55 30.51 49.92
C GLU A 2 6.42 29.59 49.40
N LYS A 3 5.49 29.20 50.29
CA LYS A 3 4.14 28.75 49.92
C LYS A 3 3.17 29.55 50.79
N VAL A 4 2.36 30.41 50.16
CA VAL A 4 1.28 31.18 50.81
C VAL A 4 0.11 31.17 49.82
N SER A 5 -0.77 30.17 49.88
CA SER A 5 -1.98 30.15 50.72
C SER A 5 -3.11 31.04 50.19
N CYS A 6 -4.01 30.45 49.39
CA CYS A 6 -5.25 31.10 48.97
C CYS A 6 -6.44 30.55 49.76
N THR A 7 -6.93 31.28 50.77
CA THR A 7 -8.22 31.00 51.42
C THR A 7 -8.77 32.24 52.12
N LEU A 8 -10.09 32.47 51.98
CA LEU A 8 -10.93 33.49 52.66
C LEU A 8 -10.72 34.98 52.31
N VAL A 9 -11.72 35.59 51.69
CA VAL A 9 -12.75 36.43 52.37
C VAL A 9 -13.99 36.57 51.47
N LEU A 10 -15.18 36.55 52.08
CA LEU A 10 -16.47 36.74 51.39
C LEU A 10 -16.79 38.24 51.17
N ALA A 11 -17.45 38.51 50.04
CA ALA A 11 -18.37 39.64 49.78
C ALA A 11 -17.82 41.09 49.82
N ALA A 12 -17.64 41.69 48.64
CA ALA A 12 -18.52 42.76 48.13
C ALA A 12 -18.15 43.20 46.70
N VAL A 13 -19.13 43.77 45.98
CA VAL A 13 -19.02 44.45 44.67
C VAL A 13 -18.80 43.55 43.44
N PHE A 14 -19.92 43.24 42.76
CA PHE A 14 -19.95 42.97 41.32
C PHE A 14 -19.48 44.21 40.55
N VAL A 15 -18.56 44.03 39.59
CA VAL A 15 -18.47 44.67 38.24
C VAL A 15 -17.03 44.46 37.72
N LEU A 16 -16.89 44.11 36.43
CA LEU A 16 -15.63 43.88 35.68
C LEU A 16 -14.81 42.66 36.14
N PHE A 17 -15.23 41.47 35.68
CA PHE A 17 -14.31 40.34 35.50
C PHE A 17 -13.49 40.58 34.23
N GLY A 18 -12.25 41.05 34.39
CA GLY A 18 -11.15 40.62 33.54
C GLY A 18 -10.41 39.52 34.29
N GLN A 19 -10.48 38.27 33.82
CA GLN A 19 -9.67 37.21 34.42
C GLN A 19 -8.21 37.44 34.02
N LEU A 20 -7.33 37.66 35.00
CA LEU A 20 -5.93 37.28 34.81
C LEU A 20 -5.89 35.76 34.75
N VAL A 21 -5.62 35.23 33.57
CA VAL A 21 -5.24 33.82 33.37
C VAL A 21 -3.76 33.72 33.70
N CYS A 22 -3.38 32.80 34.58
CA CYS A 22 -1.97 32.52 34.87
C CYS A 22 -1.35 31.75 33.69
N ALA A 23 -0.06 31.95 33.43
CA ALA A 23 0.69 31.28 32.36
C ALA A 23 0.99 29.78 32.62
N ASP A 24 0.18 29.11 33.45
CA ASP A 24 0.32 27.68 33.83
C ASP A 24 -0.37 26.71 32.85
N ASP A 25 -0.88 27.20 31.72
CA ASP A 25 -1.77 26.43 30.83
C ASP A 25 -1.06 25.76 29.64
N PHE A 26 0.15 26.19 29.26
CA PHE A 26 0.92 25.62 28.14
C PHE A 26 2.11 24.79 28.62
N THR A 27 2.31 23.61 28.01
CA THR A 27 3.37 22.67 28.37
C THR A 27 4.66 22.87 27.57
N HIS A 28 4.57 23.54 26.42
CA HIS A 28 5.67 23.77 25.49
C HIS A 28 5.80 25.25 25.13
N HIS A 29 7.02 25.69 24.86
CA HIS A 29 7.31 27.02 24.36
C HIS A 29 8.63 27.06 23.58
N GLU A 30 8.73 27.96 22.61
CA GLU A 30 9.91 28.16 21.78
C GLU A 30 9.96 29.60 21.24
N SER A 31 11.15 30.19 21.16
CA SER A 31 11.37 31.46 20.43
C SER A 31 11.68 31.13 18.97
N LEU A 32 10.85 31.58 18.03
CA LEU A 32 11.01 31.19 16.63
C LEU A 32 12.08 32.01 15.89
N ASP A 33 12.37 33.23 16.36
CA ASP A 33 13.41 34.13 15.84
C ASP A 33 14.60 34.28 16.81
N GLU A 34 15.77 34.64 16.26
CA GLU A 34 17.01 34.85 17.02
C GLU A 34 16.95 36.06 17.97
N GLU A 35 16.10 37.05 17.69
CA GLU A 35 15.97 38.26 18.51
C GLU A 35 14.99 38.08 19.70
N GLY A 36 14.27 36.95 19.75
CA GLY A 36 13.30 36.64 20.80
C GLY A 36 12.05 37.54 20.73
N LYS A 37 11.60 37.90 19.53
CA LYS A 37 10.41 38.73 19.29
C LYS A 37 9.15 37.92 19.02
N PHE A 38 9.28 36.66 18.60
CA PHE A 38 8.18 35.75 18.30
C PHE A 38 8.31 34.54 19.22
N HIS A 39 7.51 34.53 20.29
CA HIS A 39 7.39 33.36 21.16
C HIS A 39 6.14 32.57 20.78
N LEU A 40 6.32 31.28 20.51
CA LEU A 40 5.24 30.32 20.34
C LEU A 40 5.12 29.47 21.60
N PHE A 41 3.94 29.44 22.20
CA PHE A 41 3.57 28.52 23.28
C PHE A 41 2.59 27.49 22.72
N TRP A 42 2.66 26.24 23.15
CA TRP A 42 1.67 25.24 22.75
C TRP A 42 1.43 24.14 23.77
N LYS A 43 0.34 23.41 23.55
CA LYS A 43 -0.02 22.16 24.21
C LYS A 43 -0.89 21.34 23.26
N PHE A 44 -0.96 20.04 23.46
CA PHE A 44 -1.75 19.14 22.61
C PHE A 44 -2.40 18.04 23.45
N ASP A 45 -3.43 17.45 22.90
CA ASP A 45 -4.02 16.18 23.33
C ASP A 45 -4.02 15.19 22.15
N ASP A 46 -4.79 14.10 22.22
CA ASP A 46 -4.86 13.10 21.14
C ASP A 46 -5.72 13.55 19.94
N GLU A 47 -6.45 14.67 20.03
CA GLU A 47 -7.31 15.20 18.95
C GLU A 47 -6.73 16.46 18.30
N LYS A 48 -6.14 17.37 19.08
CA LYS A 48 -5.74 18.70 18.61
C LYS A 48 -4.57 19.34 19.33
N ILE A 49 -4.02 20.38 18.70
CA ILE A 49 -2.99 21.27 19.24
C ILE A 49 -3.57 22.68 19.44
N GLU A 50 -3.21 23.33 20.55
CA GLU A 50 -3.54 24.71 20.85
C GLU A 50 -2.25 25.52 20.97
N PHE A 51 -2.17 26.63 20.22
CA PHE A 51 -1.05 27.54 20.16
C PHE A 51 -1.40 28.90 20.77
N GLU A 52 -0.40 29.57 21.34
CA GLU A 52 -0.42 31.01 21.60
C GLU A 52 0.85 31.64 21.04
N ALA A 53 0.70 32.49 20.02
CA ALA A 53 1.77 33.31 19.47
C ALA A 53 1.79 34.67 20.17
N GLN A 54 2.87 34.97 20.88
CA GLN A 54 3.14 36.28 21.48
C GLN A 54 4.24 36.96 20.67
N VAL A 55 3.89 38.00 19.91
CA VAL A 55 4.81 38.62 18.96
C VAL A 55 4.97 40.11 19.23
N GLN A 56 6.21 40.60 19.26
CA GLN A 56 6.55 42.00 19.50
C GLN A 56 6.28 42.87 18.25
N THR A 57 5.01 43.02 17.92
CA THR A 57 4.46 43.84 16.84
C THR A 57 3.17 44.55 17.29
N THR A 58 2.65 45.45 16.46
CA THR A 58 1.28 46.02 16.57
C THR A 58 0.59 45.88 15.21
N GLY A 59 0.45 44.64 14.75
CA GLY A 59 0.08 44.31 13.38
C GLY A 59 -0.04 42.81 13.17
N TRP A 60 0.01 42.36 11.91
CA TRP A 60 -0.23 40.94 11.63
C TRP A 60 0.92 40.01 12.01
N VAL A 61 0.53 38.80 12.41
CA VAL A 61 1.35 37.65 12.80
C VAL A 61 0.97 36.46 11.93
N GLY A 62 1.96 35.73 11.42
CA GLY A 62 1.77 34.51 10.65
C GLY A 62 2.57 33.35 11.23
N LEU A 63 1.94 32.18 11.28
CA LEU A 63 2.51 30.90 11.68
C LEU A 63 2.13 29.87 10.61
N GLY A 64 3.00 28.93 10.26
CA GLY A 64 2.64 27.86 9.33
C GLY A 64 3.44 26.59 9.48
N LEU A 65 2.95 25.52 8.88
CA LEU A 65 3.53 24.19 8.88
C LEU A 65 4.01 23.88 7.47
N SER A 66 5.30 23.62 7.29
CA SER A 66 5.94 23.43 5.98
C SER A 66 6.61 22.04 5.85
N PRO A 67 6.61 21.43 4.65
CA PRO A 67 7.37 20.21 4.38
C PRO A 67 8.88 20.41 4.40
N ASN A 68 9.38 21.63 4.17
CA ASN A 68 10.81 21.86 3.93
C ASN A 68 11.32 23.24 4.37
N GLY A 69 10.53 23.99 5.15
CA GLY A 69 10.83 25.36 5.57
C GLY A 69 10.65 26.42 4.47
N GLY A 70 10.20 26.03 3.28
CA GLY A 70 9.78 26.93 2.20
C GLY A 70 8.27 27.13 2.16
N MET A 71 7.81 28.24 1.56
CA MET A 71 6.38 28.53 1.39
C MET A 71 5.59 27.43 0.64
N PRO A 72 6.02 26.90 -0.53
CA PRO A 72 5.21 25.97 -1.31
C PRO A 72 4.84 24.69 -0.55
N GLY A 73 3.55 24.34 -0.54
CA GLY A 73 3.02 23.18 0.19
C GLY A 73 2.86 23.39 1.69
N SER A 74 2.82 24.65 2.15
CA SER A 74 2.63 24.98 3.56
C SER A 74 1.21 25.42 3.87
N ASP A 75 0.73 24.97 5.01
CA ASP A 75 -0.52 25.34 5.67
C ASP A 75 -0.19 26.46 6.68
N ILE A 76 -0.92 27.58 6.66
CA ILE A 76 -0.50 28.86 7.27
C ILE A 76 -1.68 29.61 7.90
N ALA A 77 -1.66 29.81 9.22
CA ALA A 77 -2.49 30.79 9.89
C ALA A 77 -1.90 32.21 9.83
N ILE A 78 -2.67 33.20 9.39
CA ILE A 78 -2.35 34.64 9.53
C ILE A 78 -3.45 35.35 10.31
N GLY A 79 -3.08 36.07 11.37
CA GLY A 79 -4.01 36.82 12.22
C GLY A 79 -3.47 38.16 12.70
N TRP A 80 -4.36 38.99 13.26
CA TRP A 80 -4.08 40.36 13.71
C TRP A 80 -5.20 40.86 14.65
N VAL A 81 -5.09 42.07 15.23
CA VAL A 81 -6.11 42.58 16.17
C VAL A 81 -6.46 44.04 15.89
N LYS A 82 -7.55 44.24 15.14
CA LYS A 82 -8.01 45.54 14.67
C LYS A 82 -9.21 46.06 15.46
N ASP A 83 -9.15 47.33 15.88
CA ASP A 83 -10.21 47.99 16.68
C ASP A 83 -10.64 47.19 17.94
N GLY A 84 -9.74 46.37 18.49
CA GLY A 84 -10.00 45.48 19.63
C GLY A 84 -10.70 44.16 19.29
N THR A 85 -10.81 43.83 17.99
CA THR A 85 -11.33 42.55 17.48
C THR A 85 -10.18 41.74 16.91
N ALA A 86 -10.03 40.48 17.34
CA ALA A 86 -9.02 39.58 16.82
C ALA A 86 -9.53 38.88 15.55
N HIS A 87 -8.63 38.70 14.59
CA HIS A 87 -8.87 38.04 13.31
C HIS A 87 -7.83 36.93 13.10
N LEU A 88 -8.24 35.86 12.44
CA LEU A 88 -7.38 34.78 11.97
C LEU A 88 -7.94 34.32 10.62
N THR A 89 -7.04 33.95 9.71
CA THR A 89 -7.35 33.37 8.41
C THR A 89 -6.41 32.21 8.19
N ASP A 90 -6.98 31.04 7.88
CA ASP A 90 -6.27 29.88 7.38
C ASP A 90 -5.95 30.07 5.88
N ARG A 91 -4.80 29.55 5.44
CA ARG A 91 -4.17 29.86 4.15
C ARG A 91 -3.25 28.74 3.66
N TYR A 92 -3.44 28.30 2.43
CA TYR A 92 -2.47 27.44 1.75
C TYR A 92 -1.48 28.24 0.89
N ALA A 93 -0.21 27.89 0.98
CA ALA A 93 0.85 28.50 0.18
C ALA A 93 1.27 27.60 -0.98
N GLU A 94 0.77 27.88 -2.19
CA GLU A 94 1.20 27.18 -3.42
C GLU A 94 2.60 27.61 -3.91
N ALA A 95 3.01 28.83 -3.59
CA ALA A 95 4.19 29.48 -4.16
C ALA A 95 4.87 30.43 -3.16
N LYS A 96 6.04 30.98 -3.54
CA LYS A 96 6.71 32.07 -2.80
C LYS A 96 6.04 33.43 -3.06
N ALA A 97 4.74 33.51 -2.74
CA ALA A 97 3.87 34.67 -2.88
C ALA A 97 3.08 34.91 -1.58
N GLN A 98 2.19 35.92 -1.56
CA GLN A 98 1.20 36.06 -0.50
C GLN A 98 0.22 34.88 -0.61
N PRO A 99 0.03 34.05 0.43
CA PRO A 99 -0.84 32.90 0.34
C PRO A 99 -2.32 33.33 0.31
N PRO A 100 -3.15 32.76 -0.61
CA PRO A 100 -4.59 32.94 -0.58
C PRO A 100 -5.19 32.45 0.75
N VAL A 101 -6.39 32.91 1.09
CA VAL A 101 -7.19 32.30 2.16
C VAL A 101 -7.61 30.91 1.67
N ASP A 102 -7.50 29.89 2.53
CA ASP A 102 -7.86 28.54 2.14
C ASP A 102 -9.40 28.35 2.10
N GLU A 103 -9.83 27.32 1.39
CA GLU A 103 -11.25 26.97 1.19
C GLU A 103 -11.87 26.36 2.45
N SER A 104 -11.08 25.56 3.19
CA SER A 104 -11.36 25.23 4.58
C SER A 104 -10.79 26.30 5.52
N GLN A 105 -11.17 26.24 6.80
CA GLN A 105 -10.60 27.08 7.87
C GLN A 105 -10.42 26.20 9.11
N ASP A 106 -9.35 25.42 9.12
CA ASP A 106 -9.05 24.41 10.15
C ASP A 106 -8.32 25.00 11.37
N TRP A 107 -7.82 26.23 11.26
CA TRP A 107 -7.30 27.01 12.38
C TRP A 107 -8.41 27.84 13.05
N GLU A 108 -8.86 27.38 14.20
CA GLU A 108 -9.89 28.03 15.01
C GLU A 108 -9.28 29.08 15.98
N LEU A 109 -9.59 30.36 15.77
CA LEU A 109 -9.24 31.44 16.70
C LEU A 109 -9.97 31.28 18.05
N VAL A 110 -9.20 31.11 19.13
CA VAL A 110 -9.71 31.02 20.51
C VAL A 110 -9.81 32.41 21.14
N SER A 111 -8.78 33.23 20.98
CA SER A 111 -8.76 34.63 21.45
C SER A 111 -7.60 35.40 20.82
N GLY A 112 -7.67 36.73 20.85
CA GLY A 112 -6.52 37.57 20.56
C GLY A 112 -6.67 38.95 21.17
N TYR A 113 -5.55 39.58 21.49
CA TYR A 113 -5.50 40.96 21.94
C TYR A 113 -4.19 41.62 21.53
N GLU A 114 -4.23 42.94 21.36
CA GLU A 114 -3.04 43.75 21.13
C GLU A 114 -2.87 44.74 22.27
N ASN A 115 -1.60 44.96 22.64
CA ASN A 115 -1.19 46.01 23.54
C ASN A 115 -0.14 46.90 22.86
N GLY A 116 0.33 47.95 23.53
CA GLY A 116 1.22 48.95 22.93
C GLY A 116 2.62 48.45 22.48
N THR A 117 2.94 47.16 22.62
CA THR A 117 4.18 46.55 22.11
C THR A 117 4.03 45.13 21.54
N HIS A 118 2.88 44.45 21.70
CA HIS A 118 2.70 43.07 21.25
C HIS A 118 1.28 42.79 20.75
N THR A 119 1.19 42.00 19.69
CA THR A 119 0.00 41.29 19.25
C THR A 119 0.08 39.86 19.78
N VAL A 120 -0.97 39.40 20.48
CA VAL A 120 -1.06 38.06 21.05
C VAL A 120 -2.27 37.35 20.46
N LEU A 121 -2.05 36.18 19.86
CA LEU A 121 -3.08 35.37 19.23
C LEU A 121 -3.03 33.95 19.79
N ARG A 122 -4.18 33.42 20.22
CA ARG A 122 -4.35 32.06 20.70
C ARG A 122 -5.37 31.34 19.81
N PHE A 123 -4.99 30.21 19.26
CA PHE A 123 -5.76 29.47 18.25
C PHE A 123 -5.48 27.97 18.33
N ASN A 124 -6.39 27.15 17.82
CA ASN A 124 -6.27 25.69 17.88
C ASN A 124 -6.55 25.05 16.52
N ARG A 125 -5.96 23.88 16.28
CA ARG A 125 -6.08 23.11 15.03
C ARG A 125 -6.06 21.63 15.37
N LYS A 126 -6.85 20.81 14.67
CA LYS A 126 -6.78 19.34 14.83
C LYS A 126 -5.41 18.81 14.42
N LEU A 127 -5.02 17.67 14.97
CA LEU A 127 -3.78 17.00 14.58
C LEU A 127 -3.86 16.47 13.15
N THR A 128 -4.94 15.72 12.87
CA THR A 128 -5.35 15.36 11.51
C THR A 128 -6.60 16.15 11.17
N THR A 129 -6.55 16.85 10.04
CA THR A 129 -7.67 17.50 9.38
C THR A 129 -7.93 16.72 8.08
N CYS A 130 -9.16 16.78 7.57
CA CYS A 130 -9.54 16.05 6.35
C CYS A 130 -9.54 16.96 5.12
N ASP A 131 -8.84 18.10 5.20
CA ASP A 131 -8.44 18.89 4.05
C ASP A 131 -7.11 18.34 3.49
N ALA A 132 -7.06 18.12 2.18
CA ALA A 132 -5.87 17.62 1.48
C ALA A 132 -4.77 18.69 1.27
N ARG A 133 -5.06 19.97 1.54
CA ARG A 133 -4.07 21.06 1.57
C ARG A 133 -3.35 21.16 2.91
N ASP A 134 -3.97 20.66 3.96
CA ASP A 134 -3.47 20.74 5.32
C ASP A 134 -2.35 19.74 5.60
N ARG A 135 -1.50 20.04 6.59
CA ARG A 135 -0.48 19.08 7.05
C ARG A 135 -0.96 18.26 8.23
N VAL A 136 -0.81 16.93 8.15
CA VAL A 136 -0.97 16.08 9.34
C VAL A 136 0.11 16.45 10.36
N ILE A 137 -0.30 16.76 11.59
CA ILE A 137 0.58 16.94 12.74
C ILE A 137 0.67 15.59 13.44
N ASN A 138 1.77 14.89 13.18
CA ASN A 138 2.12 13.60 13.79
C ASN A 138 3.38 13.78 14.67
N GLU A 139 4.04 12.67 15.04
CA GLU A 139 5.28 12.71 15.82
C GLU A 139 6.56 12.94 14.95
N ASP A 140 6.42 13.26 13.65
CA ASP A 140 7.54 13.68 12.77
C ASP A 140 8.05 15.09 13.13
N THR A 141 9.25 15.43 12.65
CA THR A 141 9.76 16.79 12.70
C THR A 141 9.00 17.71 11.75
N LEU A 142 8.51 18.86 12.22
CA LEU A 142 7.82 19.84 11.39
C LEU A 142 8.63 21.14 11.26
N ARG A 143 8.47 21.81 10.11
CA ARG A 143 9.11 23.10 9.83
C ARG A 143 8.10 24.22 10.08
N VAL A 144 8.17 24.80 11.28
CA VAL A 144 7.29 25.90 11.70
C VAL A 144 7.76 27.18 11.02
N LEU A 145 7.02 27.64 10.03
CA LEU A 145 7.19 28.95 9.42
C LEU A 145 6.68 30.03 10.39
N TRP A 146 7.36 31.17 10.41
CA TRP A 146 6.91 32.34 11.14
C TRP A 146 7.14 33.61 10.32
N ALA A 147 6.24 34.58 10.48
CA ALA A 147 6.36 35.91 9.89
C ALA A 147 5.57 36.95 10.68
N TRP A 148 5.93 38.23 10.59
CA TRP A 148 5.13 39.32 11.17
C TRP A 148 5.39 40.67 10.51
N HIS A 149 4.50 41.64 10.72
CA HIS A 149 4.65 43.01 10.22
C HIS A 149 4.04 44.03 11.20
N ASP A 150 4.64 45.22 11.30
CA ASP A 150 4.26 46.31 12.22
C ASP A 150 2.89 46.98 11.94
N GLN A 151 2.08 46.45 11.00
CA GLN A 151 0.81 47.06 10.56
C GLN A 151 -0.24 45.99 10.33
N ASP A 152 -1.46 46.22 10.82
CA ASP A 152 -2.66 45.47 10.46
C ASP A 152 -3.00 45.59 8.97
N PRO A 153 -3.61 44.56 8.35
CA PRO A 153 -4.26 44.69 7.06
C PRO A 153 -5.59 45.48 7.16
N GLU A 154 -6.04 45.99 6.01
CA GLU A 154 -7.35 46.61 5.86
C GLU A 154 -8.42 45.60 5.41
N ASP A 155 -8.04 44.61 4.60
CA ASP A 155 -8.89 43.54 4.07
C ASP A 155 -8.21 42.17 4.27
N GLU A 156 -8.92 41.05 4.06
CA GLU A 156 -8.33 39.69 4.21
C GLU A 156 -7.37 39.31 3.07
N SER A 157 -7.41 39.99 1.92
CA SER A 157 -6.58 39.68 0.75
C SER A 157 -6.35 40.88 -0.18
N GLY A 158 -5.54 40.70 -1.23
CA GLY A 158 -5.26 41.70 -2.25
C GLY A 158 -4.34 42.83 -1.78
N ALA A 159 -4.39 43.98 -2.46
CA ALA A 159 -3.48 45.12 -2.22
C ALA A 159 -3.65 45.80 -0.85
N SER A 160 -4.73 45.47 -0.14
CA SER A 160 -5.08 45.91 1.22
C SER A 160 -4.87 44.81 2.27
N GLY A 161 -4.48 43.60 1.84
CA GLY A 161 -4.28 42.44 2.70
C GLY A 161 -2.97 42.46 3.49
N PRO A 162 -2.60 41.34 4.15
CA PRO A 162 -1.36 41.22 4.91
C PRO A 162 -0.12 41.72 4.15
N ALA A 163 0.43 42.85 4.58
CA ALA A 163 1.56 43.50 3.93
C ALA A 163 2.84 42.65 4.03
N TYR A 164 3.69 42.66 3.01
CA TYR A 164 4.91 41.83 2.98
C TYR A 164 5.83 42.07 4.19
N HIS A 165 6.03 41.02 5.00
CA HIS A 165 6.80 40.98 6.26
C HIS A 165 8.28 41.43 6.16
N GLY A 166 8.82 41.72 4.96
CA GLY A 166 10.21 42.11 4.79
C GLY A 166 11.19 41.02 5.24
N THR A 167 12.08 41.35 6.16
CA THR A 167 13.03 40.44 6.81
C THR A 167 12.46 39.69 8.02
N ASN A 168 11.27 40.06 8.49
CA ASN A 168 10.65 39.51 9.69
C ASN A 168 9.97 38.17 9.39
N ARG A 169 10.77 37.17 8.99
CA ARG A 169 10.31 35.81 8.72
C ARG A 169 11.42 34.78 8.91
N GLY A 170 11.02 33.53 9.12
CA GLY A 170 11.92 32.38 9.14
C GLY A 170 11.18 31.06 9.12
N ALA A 171 11.93 29.99 9.32
CA ALA A 171 11.43 28.64 9.56
C ALA A 171 12.25 28.03 10.70
N ARG A 172 11.61 27.22 11.56
CA ARG A 172 12.26 26.55 12.67
C ARG A 172 11.87 25.06 12.72
N ALA A 173 12.84 24.22 13.04
CA ALA A 173 12.67 22.79 13.25
C ALA A 173 12.06 22.54 14.63
N THR A 174 10.88 21.90 14.69
CA THR A 174 10.19 21.64 15.97
C THR A 174 9.45 20.29 15.93
N LEU A 175 9.54 19.52 17.01
CA LEU A 175 8.68 18.36 17.28
C LEU A 175 7.46 18.84 18.07
N LEU A 176 6.33 19.07 17.38
CA LEU A 176 5.13 19.63 18.02
C LEU A 176 4.50 18.66 19.03
N LEU A 177 4.52 17.35 18.76
CA LEU A 177 3.93 16.32 19.63
C LEU A 177 4.93 15.68 20.60
N ASN A 178 6.02 16.38 20.95
CA ASN A 178 7.02 15.85 21.87
C ASN A 178 6.44 15.60 23.28
N ARG A 179 6.50 14.37 23.77
CA ARG A 179 5.99 13.97 25.10
C ARG A 179 6.98 14.31 26.20
N LYS A 180 6.98 15.56 26.66
CA LYS A 180 7.78 15.99 27.83
C LYS A 180 7.21 15.42 29.14
N LEU A 181 7.94 14.51 29.77
CA LEU A 181 7.65 14.05 31.12
C LEU A 181 7.90 15.18 32.13
N THR A 182 6.89 15.55 32.90
CA THR A 182 7.05 16.48 34.02
C THR A 182 7.81 15.81 35.17
N GLU A 183 8.71 16.53 35.83
CA GLU A 183 9.42 16.01 37.01
C GLU A 183 8.46 15.59 38.13
N THR A 184 8.30 14.28 38.33
CA THR A 184 7.56 13.74 39.47
C THR A 184 8.25 14.16 40.77
N PRO A 185 7.56 14.77 41.75
CA PRO A 185 8.18 15.17 43.01
C PRO A 185 8.74 13.97 43.78
N VAL A 186 10.05 13.76 43.70
CA VAL A 186 10.77 12.69 44.41
C VAL A 186 10.56 12.87 45.91
N THR A 187 10.21 11.80 46.61
CA THR A 187 9.89 11.81 48.04
C THR A 187 11.10 11.90 48.98
N GLY A 188 12.27 12.27 48.45
CA GLY A 188 13.56 12.12 49.10
C GLY A 188 14.57 13.22 48.79
N THR A 189 15.85 12.90 49.02
CA THR A 189 16.98 13.79 48.72
C THR A 189 17.58 13.43 47.37
N THR A 190 17.53 14.36 46.41
CA THR A 190 18.23 14.25 45.13
C THR A 190 19.63 14.88 45.22
N TYR A 191 20.51 14.42 44.35
CA TYR A 191 21.90 14.88 44.19
C TYR A 191 22.18 15.12 42.70
N THR A 192 23.18 15.94 42.38
CA THR A 192 23.59 16.24 41.00
C THR A 192 25.07 15.96 40.81
N LEU A 193 25.44 15.40 39.65
CA LEU A 193 26.81 15.17 39.21
C LEU A 193 27.02 15.82 37.85
N ASP A 194 27.97 16.75 37.76
CA ASP A 194 28.27 17.50 36.53
C ASP A 194 29.50 16.89 35.84
N LEU A 195 29.29 16.29 34.66
CA LEU A 195 30.32 15.76 33.79
C LEU A 195 30.60 16.82 32.71
N LEU A 196 31.57 17.70 32.97
CA LEU A 196 31.87 18.85 32.10
C LEU A 196 33.28 18.79 31.53
N ASN A 197 33.42 19.17 30.26
CA ASN A 197 34.71 19.48 29.66
C ASN A 197 35.35 20.70 30.35
N ASN A 198 36.67 20.87 30.21
CA ASN A 198 37.38 22.01 30.79
C ASN A 198 38.25 22.71 29.74
N ASN A 199 37.74 23.82 29.19
CA ASN A 199 38.42 24.66 28.22
C ASN A 199 39.05 23.85 27.07
N VAL A 200 38.27 22.95 26.47
CA VAL A 200 38.64 22.23 25.25
C VAL A 200 38.81 23.28 24.14
N ALA A 201 39.92 23.22 23.40
CA ALA A 201 40.14 24.11 22.26
C ALA A 201 39.68 23.38 21.01
N ILE A 202 38.50 23.76 20.48
CA ILE A 202 37.90 23.07 19.34
C ILE A 202 38.84 23.23 18.12
N PRO A 203 39.25 22.14 17.46
CA PRO A 203 40.09 22.20 16.26
C PRO A 203 39.49 23.05 15.15
N ALA A 204 40.38 23.80 14.47
CA ALA A 204 40.06 24.59 13.28
C ALA A 204 40.81 24.10 12.02
N HIS A 205 41.23 22.82 12.05
CA HIS A 205 41.98 22.17 10.97
C HIS A 205 41.33 20.87 10.47
N GLN A 206 40.21 20.50 11.10
CA GLN A 206 39.25 19.46 10.75
C GLN A 206 37.87 20.01 11.14
N ASP A 207 36.83 19.50 10.48
CA ASP A 207 35.43 19.84 10.74
C ASP A 207 34.88 19.02 11.91
N THR A 208 35.03 17.69 11.90
CA THR A 208 34.60 16.82 13.01
C THR A 208 35.73 16.54 14.01
N THR A 209 35.42 16.64 15.31
CA THR A 209 36.30 16.18 16.41
C THR A 209 35.50 15.46 17.50
N TYR A 210 35.89 14.22 17.82
CA TYR A 210 35.40 13.49 18.99
C TYR A 210 36.36 13.68 20.16
N TRP A 211 35.83 14.03 21.34
CA TRP A 211 36.63 14.44 22.50
C TRP A 211 36.23 13.69 23.77
N CYS A 212 37.22 13.00 24.34
CA CYS A 212 37.06 12.03 25.40
C CYS A 212 37.59 12.54 26.74
N ARG A 213 36.83 12.27 27.81
CA ARG A 213 37.25 12.53 29.18
C ARG A 213 36.64 11.51 30.15
N VAL A 214 37.49 10.79 30.88
CA VAL A 214 37.06 9.95 32.01
C VAL A 214 36.92 10.77 33.29
N PHE A 215 35.84 10.50 34.03
CA PHE A 215 35.50 11.09 35.32
C PHE A 215 35.45 10.01 36.41
N GLU A 216 35.91 10.34 37.62
CA GLU A 216 35.71 9.53 38.82
C GLU A 216 34.29 9.77 39.38
N MET A 217 33.55 8.69 39.63
CA MET A 217 32.22 8.72 40.23
C MET A 217 32.30 8.95 41.75
N PRO A 218 31.31 9.62 42.37
CA PRO A 218 31.26 9.76 43.82
C PRO A 218 31.18 8.38 44.50
N THR A 219 31.90 8.20 45.62
CA THR A 219 31.81 6.96 46.40
C THR A 219 30.44 6.85 47.09
N LEU A 220 29.55 6.04 46.53
CA LEU A 220 28.21 5.79 47.07
C LEU A 220 28.23 4.65 48.10
N ALA A 221 27.42 4.77 49.15
CA ALA A 221 27.32 3.76 50.22
C ALA A 221 26.34 2.62 49.91
N SER A 222 25.56 2.78 48.83
CA SER A 222 24.56 1.85 48.31
C SER A 222 24.23 2.25 46.87
N LYS A 223 23.53 1.38 46.15
CA LYS A 223 22.91 1.70 44.86
C LYS A 223 22.09 3.00 44.93
N HIS A 224 22.15 3.79 43.88
CA HIS A 224 21.32 4.97 43.59
C HIS A 224 20.86 4.88 42.13
N HIS A 225 19.76 5.55 41.79
CA HIS A 225 19.28 5.66 40.40
C HIS A 225 19.52 7.09 39.89
N VAL A 226 20.14 7.24 38.72
CA VAL A 226 20.03 8.46 37.90
C VAL A 226 18.62 8.52 37.34
N ILE A 227 17.99 9.70 37.42
CA ILE A 227 16.57 9.91 37.09
C ILE A 227 16.34 11.06 36.10
N LYS A 228 17.37 11.85 35.81
CA LYS A 228 17.36 12.92 34.82
C LYS A 228 18.79 13.18 34.32
N ALA A 229 18.92 13.49 33.03
CA ALA A 229 20.14 13.95 32.39
C ALA A 229 19.89 15.30 31.68
N GLU A 230 20.75 16.28 31.92
CA GLU A 230 20.54 17.69 31.55
C GLU A 230 21.77 18.22 30.77
N PRO A 231 21.64 18.64 29.50
CA PRO A 231 22.77 19.21 28.76
C PRO A 231 23.20 20.55 29.38
N ILE A 232 24.51 20.74 29.53
CA ILE A 232 25.09 22.02 29.94
C ILE A 232 25.98 22.49 28.81
N ILE A 233 25.52 23.50 28.06
CA ILE A 233 26.20 24.01 26.87
C ILE A 233 26.84 25.37 27.15
N THR A 234 28.06 25.56 26.65
CA THR A 234 28.81 26.82 26.70
C THR A 234 28.15 27.84 25.78
N PRO A 235 27.70 29.02 26.29
CA PRO A 235 26.98 29.98 25.45
C PRO A 235 27.78 30.44 24.23
N GLY A 236 27.19 30.32 23.05
CA GLY A 236 27.82 30.57 21.74
C GLY A 236 28.36 29.31 21.03
N ASN A 237 28.38 28.14 21.68
CA ASN A 237 28.79 26.87 21.09
C ASN A 237 27.59 25.95 20.73
N GLU A 238 26.35 26.43 20.82
CA GLU A 238 25.12 25.63 20.64
C GLU A 238 25.01 25.00 19.24
N GLY A 239 25.63 25.60 18.22
CA GLY A 239 25.73 25.08 16.85
C GLY A 239 27.03 24.32 16.54
N VAL A 240 27.83 23.98 17.56
CA VAL A 240 29.11 23.26 17.41
C VAL A 240 29.19 22.05 18.35
N PHE A 241 28.63 22.15 19.56
CA PHE A 241 28.46 21.03 20.49
C PHE A 241 27.33 20.12 19.98
N HIS A 242 27.69 19.13 19.16
CA HIS A 242 26.73 18.42 18.31
C HIS A 242 26.06 17.25 19.01
N HIS A 243 26.83 16.35 19.65
CA HIS A 243 26.28 15.30 20.50
C HIS A 243 27.28 14.83 21.56
N LEU A 244 26.79 14.08 22.55
CA LEU A 244 27.62 13.43 23.56
C LEU A 244 27.06 12.05 23.94
N VAL A 245 27.95 11.14 24.33
CA VAL A 245 27.60 9.84 24.91
C VAL A 245 28.39 9.62 26.21
N ILE A 246 27.73 9.08 27.23
CA ILE A 246 28.32 8.71 28.52
C ILE A 246 28.36 7.18 28.64
N TYR A 247 29.55 6.61 28.79
CA TYR A 247 29.78 5.18 28.97
C TYR A 247 30.21 4.85 30.41
N LYS A 248 29.56 3.87 31.05
CA LYS A 248 30.00 3.26 32.33
C LYS A 248 31.21 2.37 32.04
N CYS A 249 32.40 2.76 32.50
CA CYS A 249 33.62 2.03 32.16
C CYS A 249 33.68 0.62 32.78
N ARG A 250 34.51 -0.27 32.21
CA ARG A 250 34.88 -1.53 32.87
C ARG A 250 35.69 -1.29 34.15
N THR A 251 35.53 -2.15 35.15
CA THR A 251 36.27 -2.08 36.43
C THR A 251 37.78 -2.26 36.23
N ASN A 252 38.50 -1.14 36.19
CA ASN A 252 39.96 -1.07 36.11
C ASN A 252 40.53 -0.31 37.32
N PRO A 253 41.24 -0.97 38.26
CA PRO A 253 41.82 -0.30 39.44
C PRO A 253 43.02 0.61 39.11
N ASN A 254 43.48 0.64 37.85
CA ASN A 254 44.55 1.50 37.37
C ASN A 254 44.06 2.43 36.24
N MET A 255 42.78 2.83 36.25
CA MET A 255 42.21 3.75 35.26
C MET A 255 43.00 5.08 35.21
N THR A 256 43.34 5.54 34.01
CA THR A 256 44.10 6.78 33.79
C THR A 256 43.20 7.99 34.00
N ILE A 257 43.26 8.60 35.17
CA ILE A 257 42.54 9.85 35.47
C ILE A 257 43.43 11.06 35.18
N VAL A 258 42.99 11.88 34.22
CA VAL A 258 43.67 13.14 33.89
C VAL A 258 43.38 14.21 34.96
N PRO A 259 44.33 15.13 35.26
CA PRO A 259 44.07 16.23 36.19
C PRO A 259 42.84 17.05 35.80
N VAL A 260 42.16 17.66 36.79
CA VAL A 260 40.98 18.52 36.54
C VAL A 260 41.28 19.65 35.54
N GLU A 261 42.50 20.19 35.57
CA GLU A 261 43.03 21.23 34.68
C GLU A 261 43.24 20.77 33.22
N HIS A 262 43.20 19.45 32.96
CA HIS A 262 43.42 18.87 31.64
C HIS A 262 42.10 18.84 30.84
N PRO A 263 42.09 19.26 29.56
CA PRO A 263 40.86 19.35 28.78
C PRO A 263 40.25 17.98 28.42
N GLY A 264 41.05 16.91 28.47
CA GLY A 264 40.70 15.58 27.93
C GLY A 264 41.65 15.20 26.80
N HIS A 265 41.26 14.24 25.98
CA HIS A 265 42.01 13.79 24.81
C HIS A 265 41.05 13.61 23.63
N GLU A 266 41.53 13.79 22.40
CA GLU A 266 40.78 13.43 21.20
C GLU A 266 40.56 11.90 21.16
N CYS A 267 39.30 11.47 21.05
CA CYS A 267 38.90 10.07 21.02
C CYS A 267 39.50 9.35 19.80
N HIS A 268 39.64 8.03 19.87
CA HIS A 268 40.08 7.18 18.74
C HIS A 268 41.48 7.53 18.18
N THR A 269 42.23 8.41 18.85
CA THR A 269 43.61 8.77 18.49
C THR A 269 44.64 8.06 19.39
N PRO A 270 45.89 7.86 18.92
CA PRO A 270 46.99 7.37 19.76
C PRO A 270 47.36 8.26 20.96
N ASN A 271 46.73 9.45 21.09
CA ASN A 271 46.89 10.32 22.26
C ASN A 271 45.89 9.97 23.37
N MET A 272 44.81 9.25 23.08
CA MET A 272 43.88 8.75 24.09
C MET A 272 44.57 7.67 24.95
N PRO A 273 44.39 7.69 26.29
CA PRO A 273 44.87 6.59 27.14
C PRO A 273 44.24 5.26 26.72
N SER A 274 45.07 4.26 26.39
CA SER A 274 44.61 2.98 25.86
C SER A 274 43.72 2.16 26.80
N ASP A 275 43.68 2.51 28.07
CA ASP A 275 42.80 1.89 29.07
C ASP A 275 41.39 2.52 29.12
N TRP A 276 41.16 3.63 28.42
CA TRP A 276 39.82 4.20 28.20
C TRP A 276 39.01 3.43 27.15
N GLU A 277 39.65 2.66 26.26
CA GLU A 277 38.97 1.79 25.28
C GLU A 277 38.02 0.79 25.97
N GLY A 278 38.39 0.32 27.18
CA GLY A 278 37.55 -0.53 28.02
C GLY A 278 36.29 0.17 28.58
N CYS A 279 36.03 1.42 28.19
CA CYS A 279 34.75 2.09 28.44
C CYS A 279 33.75 1.86 27.31
N TYR A 280 34.19 1.65 26.06
CA TYR A 280 33.30 1.23 24.96
C TYR A 280 32.84 -0.23 25.12
N GLU A 281 33.59 -1.06 25.86
CA GLU A 281 33.09 -2.35 26.37
C GLU A 281 31.92 -2.20 27.37
N GLY A 282 31.65 -0.99 27.85
CA GLY A 282 30.71 -0.67 28.93
C GLY A 282 29.24 -0.58 28.50
N SER A 283 28.44 0.07 29.35
CA SER A 283 27.02 0.38 29.09
C SER A 283 26.79 1.88 28.94
N ILE A 284 25.91 2.26 28.01
CA ILE A 284 25.54 3.66 27.75
C ILE A 284 24.60 4.16 28.87
N VAL A 285 25.06 5.15 29.61
CA VAL A 285 24.40 5.80 30.76
C VAL A 285 23.41 6.88 30.31
N ALA A 286 23.81 7.65 29.29
CA ALA A 286 23.06 8.71 28.67
C ALA A 286 23.65 9.01 27.29
N ALA A 287 22.79 9.35 26.33
CA ALA A 287 23.16 9.94 25.04
C ALA A 287 22.32 11.22 24.87
N TRP A 288 22.90 12.24 24.24
CA TRP A 288 22.23 13.51 23.93
C TRP A 288 22.77 14.07 22.61
N ALA A 289 21.91 14.67 21.80
CA ALA A 289 22.28 15.29 20.53
C ALA A 289 21.59 16.64 20.32
N ILE A 290 22.07 17.41 19.35
CA ILE A 290 21.67 18.79 19.05
C ILE A 290 20.15 18.96 18.90
N GLY A 291 19.62 20.04 19.44
CA GLY A 291 18.17 20.26 19.53
C GLY A 291 17.47 19.43 20.62
N GLY A 292 18.17 18.50 21.28
CA GLY A 292 17.71 17.74 22.43
C GLY A 292 17.54 18.57 23.70
N GLY A 293 16.45 18.35 24.44
CA GLY A 293 16.24 18.92 25.78
C GLY A 293 16.78 18.05 26.92
N ASP A 294 16.31 18.34 28.14
CA ASP A 294 16.48 17.46 29.31
C ASP A 294 15.83 16.09 29.07
N VAL A 295 16.54 15.00 29.40
CA VAL A 295 15.99 13.64 29.40
C VAL A 295 15.58 13.30 30.84
N ILE A 296 14.28 13.21 31.09
CA ILE A 296 13.70 12.83 32.40
C ILE A 296 13.20 11.39 32.32
N TYR A 297 13.61 10.53 33.26
CA TYR A 297 13.17 9.13 33.28
C TYR A 297 11.85 8.95 34.07
N PRO A 298 10.92 8.08 33.61
CA PRO A 298 9.68 7.73 34.31
C PRO A 298 9.88 7.32 35.77
N ASP A 299 8.87 7.57 36.61
CA ASP A 299 8.94 7.39 38.06
C ASP A 299 9.24 5.95 38.54
N HIS A 300 9.00 4.95 37.69
CA HIS A 300 9.27 3.53 37.95
C HIS A 300 10.60 3.00 37.39
N VAL A 301 11.43 3.83 36.71
CA VAL A 301 12.74 3.42 36.17
C VAL A 301 13.87 4.40 36.49
N GLY A 302 15.10 3.92 36.65
CA GLY A 302 16.27 4.81 36.63
C GLY A 302 17.59 4.07 36.43
N TYR A 303 18.64 4.79 36.05
CA TYR A 303 19.91 4.15 35.66
C TYR A 303 20.76 3.82 36.90
N PRO A 304 21.19 2.56 37.08
CA PRO A 304 21.85 2.14 38.31
C PRO A 304 23.31 2.62 38.40
N ILE A 305 23.63 3.28 39.51
CA ILE A 305 25.00 3.67 39.90
C ILE A 305 25.25 3.28 41.37
N GLY A 306 26.51 3.05 41.75
CA GLY A 306 26.87 2.58 43.10
C GLY A 306 26.40 1.15 43.42
N ASP A 307 26.16 0.33 42.40
CA ASP A 307 25.86 -1.09 42.49
C ASP A 307 27.14 -1.95 42.55
N GLU A 308 26.99 -3.27 42.67
CA GLU A 308 28.14 -4.20 42.67
C GLU A 308 28.84 -4.26 41.29
N GLU A 309 28.20 -3.74 40.25
CA GLU A 309 28.73 -3.60 38.89
C GLU A 309 29.43 -2.26 38.64
N ASP A 310 29.46 -1.33 39.61
CA ASP A 310 30.03 -0.01 39.41
C ASP A 310 31.57 -0.05 39.40
N SER A 311 32.14 0.39 38.28
CA SER A 311 33.58 0.56 38.12
C SER A 311 34.12 1.81 38.83
N GLY A 312 33.23 2.71 39.24
CA GLY A 312 33.57 4.02 39.80
C GLY A 312 34.01 5.04 38.75
N HIS A 313 33.85 4.75 37.45
CA HIS A 313 34.36 5.59 36.36
C HIS A 313 33.38 5.67 35.19
N MET A 314 33.25 6.87 34.61
CA MET A 314 32.49 7.10 33.38
C MET A 314 33.34 7.84 32.35
N LEU A 315 33.26 7.43 31.09
CA LEU A 315 33.81 8.16 29.94
C LEU A 315 32.71 9.06 29.37
N MET A 316 32.99 10.34 29.19
CA MET A 316 32.21 11.21 28.32
C MET A 316 32.95 11.37 27.00
N GLU A 317 32.26 11.09 25.90
CA GLU A 317 32.66 11.39 24.53
C GLU A 317 31.76 12.52 24.01
N VAL A 318 32.36 13.56 23.43
CA VAL A 318 31.67 14.73 22.85
C VAL A 318 32.08 14.90 21.40
N HIS A 319 31.11 14.94 20.49
CA HIS A 319 31.31 15.31 19.09
C HIS A 319 31.15 16.82 18.94
N TYR A 320 32.20 17.48 18.45
CA TYR A 320 32.15 18.84 17.92
C TYR A 320 32.07 18.85 16.40
N ASP A 321 31.06 19.54 15.84
CA ASP A 321 30.94 19.80 14.40
C ASP A 321 31.31 21.26 14.09
N ASN A 322 32.44 21.47 13.42
CA ASN A 322 33.00 22.77 13.05
C ASN A 322 33.18 22.90 11.53
N PRO A 323 32.11 22.80 10.71
CA PRO A 323 32.21 22.79 9.25
C PRO A 323 32.71 24.12 8.65
N GLN A 324 32.71 25.20 9.45
CA GLN A 324 33.28 26.50 9.07
C GLN A 324 34.77 26.64 9.41
N LEU A 325 35.39 25.63 10.04
CA LEU A 325 36.77 25.64 10.53
C LEU A 325 37.08 26.89 11.38
N ALA A 326 36.12 27.30 12.21
CA ALA A 326 36.20 28.52 13.00
C ALA A 326 37.29 28.38 14.08
N SER A 327 38.16 29.39 14.16
CA SER A 327 39.32 29.38 15.06
C SER A 327 39.08 30.14 16.36
N GLY A 328 39.61 29.63 17.47
CA GLY A 328 39.59 30.32 18.76
C GLY A 328 38.34 30.08 19.61
N MET A 329 37.51 29.12 19.20
CA MET A 329 36.42 28.60 20.03
C MET A 329 36.99 27.77 21.18
N SER A 330 36.34 27.82 22.34
CA SER A 330 36.65 26.94 23.45
C SER A 330 35.39 26.52 24.17
N ASP A 331 35.38 25.29 24.66
CA ASP A 331 34.20 24.63 25.19
C ASP A 331 34.45 24.06 26.59
N SER A 332 33.42 24.12 27.44
CA SER A 332 33.38 23.47 28.75
C SER A 332 32.00 22.84 29.01
N SER A 333 31.37 22.40 27.92
CA SER A 333 30.05 21.79 27.88
C SER A 333 30.11 20.32 28.31
N GLY A 334 28.94 19.72 28.49
CA GLY A 334 28.79 18.33 28.90
C GLY A 334 27.38 18.08 29.43
N ILE A 335 27.25 17.23 30.44
CA ILE A 335 25.95 16.81 30.96
C ILE A 335 25.93 16.77 32.50
N ARG A 336 24.79 17.14 33.07
CA ARG A 336 24.48 16.94 34.50
C ARG A 336 23.57 15.73 34.65
N LEU A 337 23.92 14.85 35.58
CA LEU A 337 23.11 13.70 35.99
C LEU A 337 22.49 13.98 37.36
N THR A 338 21.17 13.97 37.46
CA THR A 338 20.46 14.05 38.74
C THR A 338 20.08 12.65 39.22
N TYR A 339 20.43 12.30 40.46
CA TYR A 339 20.31 10.95 41.01
C TYR A 339 19.77 10.91 42.45
N THR A 340 19.24 9.75 42.87
CA THR A 340 18.56 9.56 44.16
C THR A 340 18.87 8.19 44.79
N PRO A 341 18.99 8.08 46.13
CA PRO A 341 19.04 6.80 46.84
C PRO A 341 17.67 6.12 46.95
N GLU A 342 16.58 6.81 46.62
CA GLU A 342 15.24 6.21 46.54
C GLU A 342 15.16 5.44 45.22
N LEU A 343 15.49 4.14 45.29
CA LEU A 343 15.45 3.24 44.14
C LEU A 343 14.01 3.19 43.59
N ARG A 344 13.92 3.31 42.27
CA ARG A 344 12.69 3.07 41.50
C ARG A 344 12.57 1.56 41.20
N ASP A 345 11.40 1.12 40.76
CA ASP A 345 11.09 -0.31 40.63
C ASP A 345 12.01 -1.06 39.67
N ASN A 346 12.53 -0.41 38.63
CA ASN A 346 13.34 -1.03 37.58
C ASN A 346 14.64 -0.27 37.29
N ASP A 347 15.64 -1.01 36.82
CA ASP A 347 16.87 -0.47 36.24
C ASP A 347 16.68 -0.21 34.75
N ILE A 348 16.97 1.00 34.30
CA ILE A 348 16.96 1.34 32.87
C ILE A 348 18.34 1.08 32.24
N GLY A 349 18.35 0.66 30.98
CA GLY A 349 19.52 0.63 30.11
C GLY A 349 19.28 1.40 28.81
N THR A 350 20.37 1.62 28.06
CA THR A 350 20.33 2.15 26.69
C THR A 350 20.93 1.11 25.75
N LEU A 351 20.25 0.80 24.65
CA LEU A 351 20.69 -0.14 23.62
C LEU A 351 20.78 0.60 22.28
N GLU A 352 21.95 0.59 21.67
CA GLU A 352 22.17 1.04 20.29
C GLU A 352 21.84 -0.08 19.30
N VAL A 353 21.16 0.27 18.22
CA VAL A 353 20.83 -0.63 17.10
C VAL A 353 20.86 0.15 15.80
N GLY A 354 21.64 -0.31 14.83
CA GLY A 354 21.57 0.24 13.49
C GLY A 354 22.59 -0.30 12.50
N VAL A 355 23.08 0.59 11.61
CA VAL A 355 24.01 0.25 10.53
C VAL A 355 25.44 0.50 10.97
N MET A 356 26.06 -0.56 11.51
CA MET A 356 27.41 -0.59 12.07
C MET A 356 28.35 0.47 11.48
N VAL A 357 28.59 1.55 12.24
CA VAL A 357 29.31 2.76 11.84
C VAL A 357 30.70 2.43 11.28
N SER A 358 30.78 2.35 9.96
CA SER A 358 31.97 1.88 9.25
C SER A 358 31.86 2.18 7.76
N LYS A 359 33.01 2.19 7.09
CA LYS A 359 33.07 2.40 5.63
C LYS A 359 32.33 1.34 4.79
N TRP A 360 31.86 0.25 5.37
CA TRP A 360 31.06 -0.76 4.65
C TRP A 360 29.63 -0.28 4.35
N HIS A 361 29.16 0.71 5.10
CA HIS A 361 27.95 1.45 4.77
C HIS A 361 28.26 2.43 3.63
N VAL A 362 27.54 2.33 2.52
CA VAL A 362 27.80 3.07 1.28
C VAL A 362 26.54 3.78 0.82
N ILE A 363 26.57 5.10 0.76
CA ILE A 363 25.54 5.95 0.16
C ILE A 363 26.08 6.43 -1.20
N PRO A 364 25.53 5.95 -2.34
CA PRO A 364 25.96 6.37 -3.67
C PRO A 364 25.58 7.84 -3.94
N PRO A 365 26.32 8.59 -4.77
CA PRO A 365 25.93 9.93 -5.21
C PRO A 365 24.67 9.91 -6.09
N HIS A 366 24.07 11.09 -6.26
CA HIS A 366 22.94 11.34 -7.17
C HIS A 366 21.60 10.64 -6.80
N ALA A 367 21.46 10.04 -5.62
CA ALA A 367 20.22 9.45 -5.15
C ALA A 367 19.39 10.45 -4.31
N VAL A 368 18.08 10.53 -4.54
CA VAL A 368 17.19 11.43 -3.75
C VAL A 368 16.51 10.72 -2.58
N ASP A 369 16.57 9.39 -2.58
CA ASP A 369 15.75 8.44 -1.83
C ASP A 369 16.51 7.12 -1.55
N PHE A 370 17.82 7.18 -1.29
CA PHE A 370 18.63 5.99 -1.02
C PHE A 370 18.32 5.41 0.36
N ARG A 371 17.84 4.16 0.42
CA ARG A 371 17.48 3.48 1.66
C ARG A 371 18.61 2.55 2.14
N SER A 372 18.92 2.62 3.43
CA SER A 372 19.82 1.69 4.13
C SER A 372 19.17 1.32 5.46
N ALA A 373 19.46 0.14 5.98
CA ALA A 373 18.89 -0.32 7.25
C ALA A 373 19.79 -1.33 7.94
N GLY A 374 19.78 -1.31 9.27
CA GLY A 374 20.54 -2.19 10.13
C GLY A 374 19.67 -2.70 11.28
N PHE A 375 20.04 -3.81 11.90
CA PHE A 375 19.15 -4.53 12.80
C PHE A 375 19.87 -5.35 13.87
N CYS A 376 19.23 -5.42 15.02
CA CYS A 376 19.58 -6.33 16.10
C CYS A 376 18.91 -7.69 15.86
N SER A 377 19.72 -8.71 15.62
CA SER A 377 19.24 -10.05 15.26
C SER A 377 18.50 -10.75 16.41
N PRO A 378 17.50 -11.60 16.11
CA PRO A 378 16.76 -12.32 17.15
C PRO A 378 17.65 -13.29 17.94
N GLN A 379 18.76 -13.75 17.37
CA GLN A 379 19.75 -14.56 18.07
C GLN A 379 20.44 -13.76 19.19
N CYS A 380 20.81 -12.50 18.92
CA CYS A 380 21.38 -11.61 19.93
C CYS A 380 20.34 -11.27 21.01
N LEU A 381 19.15 -10.76 20.63
CA LEU A 381 18.11 -10.40 21.61
C LEU A 381 17.71 -11.57 22.50
N SER A 382 17.49 -12.75 21.93
CA SER A 382 17.11 -13.95 22.70
C SER A 382 18.19 -14.34 23.69
N ALA A 383 19.47 -14.38 23.30
CA ALA A 383 20.54 -14.84 24.18
C ALA A 383 20.70 -13.95 25.43
N PHE A 384 20.59 -12.63 25.29
CA PHE A 384 20.67 -11.72 26.44
C PHE A 384 19.38 -11.68 27.28
N MET A 385 18.21 -11.85 26.67
CA MET A 385 16.95 -12.00 27.43
C MET A 385 16.83 -13.35 28.13
N GLU A 386 17.43 -14.42 27.59
CA GLU A 386 17.55 -15.72 28.27
C GLU A 386 18.53 -15.67 29.46
N GLU A 387 19.62 -14.90 29.36
CA GLU A 387 20.49 -14.60 30.53
C GLU A 387 19.76 -13.78 31.59
N LEU A 388 18.97 -12.78 31.19
CA LEU A 388 18.16 -11.94 32.07
C LEU A 388 17.02 -12.74 32.73
N GLY A 389 16.38 -13.64 31.99
CA GLY A 389 15.26 -14.48 32.43
C GLY A 389 13.88 -13.89 32.18
N GLU A 390 13.76 -12.71 31.57
CA GLU A 390 12.50 -12.06 31.23
C GLU A 390 12.60 -11.11 30.00
N PRO A 391 11.49 -10.78 29.32
CA PRO A 391 11.43 -9.79 28.24
C PRO A 391 11.79 -8.37 28.71
N ILE A 392 12.22 -7.51 27.79
CA ILE A 392 12.44 -6.08 28.06
C ILE A 392 11.26 -5.23 27.56
N LYS A 393 11.24 -3.96 27.96
CA LYS A 393 10.30 -2.94 27.52
C LYS A 393 11.04 -1.68 27.10
N ILE A 394 10.81 -1.23 25.88
CA ILE A 394 11.26 0.06 25.37
C ILE A 394 10.30 1.15 25.83
N ILE A 395 10.84 2.25 26.35
CA ILE A 395 10.09 3.41 26.87
C ILE A 395 10.39 4.71 26.13
N GLY A 396 11.45 4.72 25.32
CA GLY A 396 11.85 5.88 24.52
C GLY A 396 12.95 5.54 23.53
N VAL A 397 13.17 6.41 22.56
CA VAL A 397 14.17 6.24 21.50
C VAL A 397 14.71 7.58 21.00
N MET A 398 16.00 7.64 20.67
CA MET A 398 16.63 8.76 19.96
C MET A 398 17.13 8.26 18.60
N LEU A 399 16.70 8.93 17.52
CA LEU A 399 17.05 8.61 16.13
C LEU A 399 18.26 9.45 15.68
N HIS A 400 19.28 8.82 15.08
CA HIS A 400 20.56 9.46 14.74
C HIS A 400 21.04 9.14 13.31
N ALA A 401 21.34 10.19 12.54
CA ALA A 401 22.03 10.16 11.24
C ALA A 401 22.81 11.48 11.04
N HIS A 402 23.56 11.59 9.94
CA HIS A 402 24.27 12.82 9.58
C HIS A 402 23.54 13.61 8.46
N LEU A 403 24.28 14.44 7.71
CA LEU A 403 23.75 15.53 6.87
C LEU A 403 22.89 15.09 5.68
N LEU A 404 22.99 13.83 5.23
CA LEU A 404 22.18 13.28 4.14
C LEU A 404 20.87 12.65 4.64
N GLY A 405 20.76 12.33 5.94
CA GLY A 405 19.59 11.70 6.52
C GLY A 405 18.35 12.61 6.39
N VAL A 406 17.29 12.10 5.77
CA VAL A 406 16.04 12.84 5.56
C VAL A 406 14.80 12.12 6.09
N LYS A 407 14.86 10.79 6.27
CA LYS A 407 13.84 10.02 7.00
C LYS A 407 14.48 8.91 7.82
N LEU A 408 14.02 8.71 9.06
CA LEU A 408 14.48 7.64 9.94
C LEU A 408 13.29 6.87 10.51
N ASN A 409 13.43 5.56 10.70
CA ASN A 409 12.41 4.72 11.29
C ASN A 409 13.03 3.60 12.16
N ALA A 410 12.71 3.64 13.45
CA ALA A 410 12.97 2.58 14.41
C ALA A 410 11.73 1.68 14.52
N ARG A 411 11.87 0.37 14.33
CA ARG A 411 10.75 -0.57 14.25
C ARG A 411 11.03 -1.91 14.93
N LEU A 412 9.98 -2.55 15.44
CA LEU A 412 9.99 -3.87 16.06
C LEU A 412 9.34 -4.89 15.10
N ILE A 413 9.96 -6.04 14.90
CA ILE A 413 9.27 -7.24 14.41
C ILE A 413 9.03 -8.18 15.58
N HIS A 414 7.75 -8.45 15.86
CA HIS A 414 7.29 -9.40 16.86
C HIS A 414 6.34 -10.40 16.19
N ASN A 415 6.61 -11.71 16.30
CA ASN A 415 5.81 -12.77 15.67
C ASN A 415 5.50 -12.56 14.17
N GLY A 416 6.43 -11.98 13.41
CA GLY A 416 6.26 -11.69 11.98
C GLY A 416 5.41 -10.45 11.67
N VAL A 417 4.95 -9.70 12.67
CA VAL A 417 4.29 -8.40 12.53
C VAL A 417 5.29 -7.29 12.79
N GLU A 418 5.35 -6.30 11.89
CA GLU A 418 6.22 -5.14 12.00
C GLU A 418 5.44 -3.92 12.53
N THR A 419 5.94 -3.32 13.60
CA THR A 419 5.36 -2.13 14.25
C THR A 419 6.41 -1.02 14.32
N ASP A 420 6.08 0.19 13.87
CA ASP A 420 6.96 1.36 14.06
C ASP A 420 7.03 1.72 15.56
N ILE A 421 8.24 1.82 16.11
CA ILE A 421 8.51 2.28 17.49
C ILE A 421 8.60 3.81 17.51
N ALA A 422 9.35 4.37 16.57
CA ALA A 422 9.35 5.80 16.28
C ALA A 422 9.77 6.04 14.84
N ARG A 423 9.07 6.96 14.18
CA ARG A 423 9.30 7.33 12.79
C ARG A 423 9.46 8.85 12.68
N ASP A 424 10.29 9.28 11.75
CA ASP A 424 10.37 10.67 11.33
C ASP A 424 10.54 10.73 9.81
N ASP A 425 9.45 10.99 9.10
CA ASP A 425 9.45 11.16 7.64
C ASP A 425 9.97 12.53 7.18
N ASN A 426 10.43 13.39 8.10
CA ASN A 426 10.84 14.77 7.86
C ASN A 426 12.08 15.18 8.70
N TYR A 427 12.94 14.22 9.07
CA TYR A 427 14.07 14.34 10.00
C TYR A 427 14.95 15.60 9.82
N ASP A 428 15.49 16.15 10.92
CA ASP A 428 16.59 17.14 10.89
C ASP A 428 17.82 16.63 11.64
N PHE A 429 18.97 16.73 10.99
CA PHE A 429 20.27 16.63 11.62
C PHE A 429 20.42 17.56 12.85
N ASN A 430 19.79 18.73 12.84
CA ASN A 430 19.85 19.73 13.91
C ASN A 430 18.76 19.57 14.99
N LEU A 431 17.92 18.52 14.93
CA LEU A 431 16.83 18.28 15.89
C LEU A 431 16.72 16.79 16.28
N GLN A 432 17.64 16.35 17.12
CA GLN A 432 17.81 14.96 17.51
C GLN A 432 17.37 14.73 18.96
N ASN A 433 16.06 14.81 19.21
CA ASN A 433 15.49 14.61 20.55
C ASN A 433 15.28 13.12 20.87
N THR A 434 15.57 12.73 22.11
CA THR A 434 15.03 11.51 22.72
C THR A 434 13.51 11.64 22.86
N ARG A 435 12.76 10.74 22.23
CA ARG A 435 11.29 10.67 22.26
C ARG A 435 10.86 9.64 23.29
N MET A 436 10.04 10.02 24.27
CA MET A 436 9.43 9.07 25.21
C MET A 436 8.11 8.57 24.60
N LEU A 437 7.89 7.25 24.61
CA LEU A 437 6.76 6.63 23.93
C LEU A 437 5.42 6.92 24.66
N LYS A 438 4.30 6.89 23.91
CA LYS A 438 2.95 6.93 24.51
C LYS A 438 2.68 5.71 25.39
N GLU A 439 3.07 4.55 24.89
CA GLU A 439 2.89 3.25 25.51
C GLU A 439 4.21 2.47 25.43
N GLU A 440 4.52 1.71 26.47
CA GLU A 440 5.78 0.96 26.56
C GLU A 440 5.69 -0.32 25.72
N ILE A 441 6.66 -0.51 24.82
CA ILE A 441 6.66 -1.63 23.88
C ILE A 441 7.47 -2.78 24.48
N THR A 442 6.84 -3.93 24.71
CA THR A 442 7.52 -5.14 25.20
C THR A 442 8.21 -5.85 24.03
N VAL A 443 9.48 -6.20 24.20
CA VAL A 443 10.31 -6.95 23.25
C VAL A 443 10.66 -8.30 23.85
N TYR A 444 10.35 -9.38 23.14
CA TYR A 444 10.46 -10.76 23.57
C TYR A 444 11.66 -11.48 22.93
N PRO A 445 12.13 -12.60 23.52
CA PRO A 445 13.00 -13.54 22.81
C PRO A 445 12.36 -13.97 21.49
N GLY A 446 13.12 -13.91 20.39
CA GLY A 446 12.67 -14.14 19.02
C GLY A 446 12.35 -12.88 18.22
N ASP A 447 12.24 -11.72 18.86
CA ASP A 447 11.94 -10.45 18.18
C ASP A 447 13.18 -9.85 17.48
N THR A 448 12.96 -8.86 16.60
CA THR A 448 14.03 -8.12 15.92
C THR A 448 13.78 -6.61 16.03
N LEU A 449 14.80 -5.84 16.41
CA LEU A 449 14.79 -4.37 16.34
C LEU A 449 15.52 -3.92 15.08
N ILE A 450 14.99 -2.94 14.36
CA ILE A 450 15.53 -2.44 13.10
C ILE A 450 15.55 -0.91 13.10
N THR A 451 16.63 -0.34 12.60
CA THR A 451 16.74 1.09 12.24
C THR A 451 16.89 1.20 10.72
N GLU A 452 15.96 1.90 10.06
CA GLU A 452 15.98 2.21 8.64
C GLU A 452 16.19 3.72 8.43
N CYS A 453 17.07 4.09 7.51
CA CYS A 453 17.37 5.47 7.16
C CYS A 453 17.25 5.68 5.64
N ILE A 454 16.71 6.84 5.25
CA ILE A 454 16.63 7.28 3.86
C ILE A 454 17.47 8.55 3.70
N TYR A 455 18.33 8.55 2.69
CA TYR A 455 19.34 9.56 2.43
C TYR A 455 19.11 10.30 1.10
N ASN A 456 19.41 11.60 1.09
CA ASN A 456 19.37 12.44 -0.11
C ASN A 456 20.77 12.94 -0.52
N SER A 457 21.50 12.07 -1.23
CA SER A 457 22.81 12.34 -1.82
C SER A 457 22.75 13.00 -3.21
N ALA A 458 21.59 13.51 -3.64
CA ALA A 458 21.36 13.97 -5.00
C ALA A 458 22.30 15.10 -5.46
N HIS A 459 22.82 15.85 -4.49
CA HIS A 459 23.73 16.97 -4.62
C HIS A 459 25.23 16.60 -4.47
N LYS A 460 25.54 15.33 -4.19
CA LYS A 460 26.91 14.80 -4.10
C LYS A 460 27.35 14.27 -5.46
N ASP A 461 28.63 14.42 -5.77
CA ASP A 461 29.29 13.92 -6.99
C ASP A 461 30.21 12.70 -6.72
N SER A 462 30.29 12.25 -5.46
CA SER A 462 31.13 11.15 -4.98
C SER A 462 30.37 10.30 -3.95
N VAL A 463 30.85 9.09 -3.70
CA VAL A 463 30.29 8.21 -2.65
C VAL A 463 30.46 8.87 -1.27
N VAL A 464 29.46 8.67 -0.41
CA VAL A 464 29.55 8.97 1.02
C VAL A 464 29.52 7.64 1.77
N PHE A 465 30.48 7.46 2.68
CA PHE A 465 30.65 6.24 3.46
C PHE A 465 30.13 6.42 4.88
N GLY A 466 29.83 5.32 5.57
CA GLY A 466 29.55 5.35 7.00
C GLY A 466 30.81 5.69 7.80
N GLY A 467 30.67 6.51 8.83
CA GLY A 467 31.80 7.00 9.59
C GLY A 467 31.44 8.06 10.64
N LEU A 468 32.47 8.61 11.27
CA LEU A 468 32.33 9.53 12.40
C LEU A 468 32.13 10.98 11.96
N ALA A 469 32.63 11.38 10.79
CA ALA A 469 32.50 12.77 10.34
C ALA A 469 31.06 13.11 9.93
N THR A 470 30.63 14.36 10.14
CA THR A 470 29.30 14.83 9.67
C THR A 470 29.18 14.85 8.13
N THR A 471 30.31 14.73 7.43
CA THR A 471 30.41 14.55 5.98
C THR A 471 30.34 13.08 5.54
N GLU A 472 30.53 12.15 6.47
CA GLU A 472 30.23 10.71 6.42
C GLU A 472 28.81 10.48 7.00
N GLU A 473 28.34 9.22 7.11
CA GLU A 473 26.97 8.91 7.58
C GLU A 473 26.87 7.90 8.74
N MET A 474 25.73 7.94 9.42
CA MET A 474 25.30 6.96 10.45
C MET A 474 23.82 6.60 10.26
N CYS A 475 23.37 5.48 10.84
CA CYS A 475 21.96 5.08 10.87
C CYS A 475 21.61 4.36 12.18
N GLU A 476 21.50 5.10 13.28
CA GLU A 476 21.42 4.52 14.63
C GLU A 476 20.13 4.90 15.38
N SER A 477 19.65 3.97 16.21
CA SER A 477 18.60 4.22 17.20
C SER A 477 19.08 3.85 18.59
N PHE A 478 19.01 4.81 19.52
CA PHE A 478 19.31 4.59 20.94
C PHE A 478 18.00 4.33 21.69
N PHE A 479 17.70 3.06 21.95
CA PHE A 479 16.52 2.63 22.70
C PHE A 479 16.75 2.72 24.20
N LEU A 480 15.90 3.44 24.91
CA LEU A 480 15.79 3.42 26.36
C LEU A 480 14.86 2.27 26.78
N TYR A 481 15.33 1.34 27.61
CA TYR A 481 14.57 0.13 27.97
C TYR A 481 14.76 -0.33 29.42
N TYR A 482 13.84 -1.15 29.92
CA TYR A 482 13.96 -1.84 31.22
C TYR A 482 13.32 -3.25 31.18
N PRO A 483 13.72 -4.19 32.05
CA PRO A 483 14.89 -4.12 32.93
C PRO A 483 16.20 -4.17 32.13
N LYS A 484 17.22 -3.47 32.61
CA LYS A 484 18.58 -3.46 32.05
C LYS A 484 19.15 -4.88 31.95
N PHE A 485 19.66 -5.26 30.78
CA PHE A 485 20.45 -6.47 30.56
C PHE A 485 21.92 -6.17 30.20
N ASN A 486 22.67 -7.19 29.78
CA ASN A 486 24.12 -7.10 29.55
C ASN A 486 24.53 -6.93 28.07
N MET A 487 23.74 -6.19 27.28
CA MET A 487 24.07 -5.82 25.90
C MET A 487 23.96 -4.30 25.71
N THR A 488 24.90 -3.73 24.96
CA THR A 488 24.99 -2.27 24.71
C THR A 488 24.80 -1.89 23.25
N PHE A 489 25.42 -2.65 22.33
CA PHE A 489 25.36 -2.43 20.87
C PHE A 489 24.83 -3.71 20.20
N CYS A 490 24.00 -3.57 19.17
CA CYS A 490 23.44 -4.69 18.44
C CYS A 490 23.04 -4.31 17.01
N ASP A 491 24.00 -4.42 16.10
CA ASP A 491 23.98 -3.78 14.80
C ASP A 491 24.05 -4.79 13.67
N SER A 492 23.87 -4.31 12.44
CA SER A 492 24.23 -5.08 11.26
C SER A 492 24.77 -4.21 10.13
N THR A 493 25.51 -4.82 9.21
CA THR A 493 25.94 -4.19 7.96
C THR A 493 25.69 -5.14 6.79
N PRO A 494 25.33 -4.67 5.59
CA PRO A 494 25.25 -5.51 4.41
C PRO A 494 26.55 -6.31 4.19
N ASN A 495 26.42 -7.55 3.70
CA ASN A 495 27.57 -8.43 3.50
C ASN A 495 28.55 -7.83 2.47
N VAL A 496 29.76 -7.53 2.93
CA VAL A 496 30.83 -6.90 2.16
C VAL A 496 31.14 -7.65 0.85
N HIS A 497 31.04 -8.98 0.82
CA HIS A 497 31.22 -9.75 -0.42
C HIS A 497 30.20 -9.36 -1.48
N HIS A 498 28.92 -9.26 -1.12
CA HIS A 498 27.86 -8.87 -2.04
C HIS A 498 28.04 -7.41 -2.48
N THR A 499 28.36 -6.52 -1.54
CA THR A 499 28.61 -5.09 -1.82
C THR A 499 29.71 -4.87 -2.87
N VAL A 500 30.86 -5.56 -2.76
CA VAL A 500 31.93 -5.41 -3.76
C VAL A 500 31.67 -6.22 -5.05
N ASN A 501 30.92 -7.31 -4.98
CA ASN A 501 30.48 -8.03 -6.18
C ASN A 501 29.57 -7.15 -7.06
N PHE A 502 28.69 -6.34 -6.46
CA PHE A 502 27.88 -5.34 -7.17
C PHE A 502 28.74 -4.29 -7.89
N ALA A 503 29.86 -3.90 -7.28
CA ALA A 503 30.85 -3.01 -7.90
C ALA A 503 31.66 -3.68 -9.04
N GLY A 504 31.56 -5.01 -9.21
CA GLY A 504 32.22 -5.78 -10.27
C GLY A 504 33.50 -6.50 -9.85
N VAL A 505 33.83 -6.53 -8.55
CA VAL A 505 34.92 -7.36 -8.02
C VAL A 505 34.55 -8.83 -8.17
N GLN A 506 35.47 -9.65 -8.68
CA GLN A 506 35.27 -11.08 -8.89
C GLN A 506 35.89 -11.93 -7.78
N ASN A 507 36.96 -11.43 -7.16
CA ASN A 507 37.63 -12.10 -6.05
C ASN A 507 38.51 -11.08 -5.29
N PHE A 508 38.57 -11.22 -3.96
CA PHE A 508 39.33 -10.36 -3.07
C PHE A 508 39.80 -11.12 -1.83
N VAL A 509 40.67 -10.51 -1.04
CA VAL A 509 41.07 -11.00 0.29
C VAL A 509 40.95 -9.91 1.33
N PHE A 510 40.70 -10.29 2.58
CA PHE A 510 40.81 -9.39 3.73
C PHE A 510 42.24 -9.35 4.26
N ASP A 511 42.70 -8.20 4.76
CA ASP A 511 43.93 -8.08 5.54
C ASP A 511 43.70 -8.25 7.07
N GLU A 512 44.76 -8.13 7.87
CA GLU A 512 44.70 -8.23 9.35
C GLU A 512 43.86 -7.11 10.00
N SER A 513 43.46 -6.09 9.25
CA SER A 513 42.57 -4.99 9.66
C SER A 513 41.23 -5.03 8.91
N PHE A 514 40.87 -6.19 8.34
CA PHE A 514 39.64 -6.44 7.59
C PHE A 514 39.42 -5.54 6.36
N ASN A 515 40.44 -4.87 5.81
CA ASN A 515 40.27 -4.15 4.55
C ASN A 515 40.16 -5.11 3.37
N VAL A 516 39.30 -4.78 2.40
CA VAL A 516 39.17 -5.52 1.13
C VAL A 516 40.32 -5.17 0.20
N HIS A 517 41.02 -6.21 -0.29
CA HIS A 517 42.04 -6.12 -1.34
C HIS A 517 41.61 -6.94 -2.56
N PRO A 518 41.11 -6.32 -3.64
CA PRO A 518 40.72 -7.02 -4.87
C PRO A 518 41.90 -7.72 -5.53
N ILE A 519 41.69 -8.98 -5.94
CA ILE A 519 42.67 -9.79 -6.68
C ILE A 519 42.16 -10.19 -8.08
N ALA A 520 40.88 -9.99 -8.38
CA ALA A 520 40.30 -10.05 -9.72
C ALA A 520 39.05 -9.15 -9.82
N PRO A 521 38.76 -8.51 -10.97
CA PRO A 521 39.49 -8.56 -12.24
C PRO A 521 40.80 -7.73 -12.24
N GLU A 522 41.70 -7.97 -13.21
CA GLU A 522 43.06 -7.39 -13.25
C GLU A 522 43.11 -5.86 -13.12
N HIS A 523 42.11 -5.15 -13.67
CA HIS A 523 42.05 -3.69 -13.63
C HIS A 523 41.63 -3.10 -12.27
N MET A 524 41.16 -3.93 -11.34
CA MET A 524 40.80 -3.54 -9.97
C MET A 524 41.88 -3.92 -8.93
N VAL A 525 42.95 -4.61 -9.34
CA VAL A 525 43.97 -5.10 -8.40
C VAL A 525 44.75 -3.95 -7.78
N ASN A 526 44.87 -3.98 -6.45
CA ASN A 526 45.40 -2.91 -5.57
C ASN A 526 44.53 -1.65 -5.42
N MET A 527 43.28 -1.63 -5.89
CA MET A 527 42.33 -0.60 -5.47
C MET A 527 41.90 -0.85 -4.02
N SER A 528 41.73 0.21 -3.23
CA SER A 528 41.04 0.12 -1.94
C SER A 528 39.55 -0.17 -2.12
N TYR A 529 38.85 -0.53 -1.03
CA TYR A 529 37.39 -0.67 -1.05
C TYR A 529 36.72 0.65 -1.49
N GLU A 530 37.20 1.76 -0.95
CA GLU A 530 36.73 3.10 -1.23
C GLU A 530 36.90 3.45 -2.72
N GLU A 531 38.06 3.17 -3.30
CA GLU A 531 38.31 3.33 -4.74
C GLU A 531 37.44 2.41 -5.61
N VAL A 532 37.10 1.19 -5.14
CA VAL A 532 36.19 0.27 -5.83
C VAL A 532 34.78 0.83 -5.88
N MET A 533 34.25 1.36 -4.77
CA MET A 533 32.89 1.92 -4.74
C MET A 533 32.79 3.25 -5.51
N GLU A 534 33.84 4.07 -5.51
CA GLU A 534 33.92 5.29 -6.33
C GLU A 534 34.09 5.02 -7.83
N ALA A 535 34.63 3.86 -8.23
CA ALA A 535 34.76 3.48 -9.64
C ALA A 535 33.44 3.00 -10.27
N VAL A 536 32.39 2.79 -9.47
CA VAL A 536 31.07 2.41 -9.97
C VAL A 536 30.44 3.60 -10.71
N PRO A 537 29.92 3.41 -11.95
CA PRO A 537 29.25 4.49 -12.69
C PRO A 537 27.85 4.75 -12.09
N TRP A 538 27.81 5.54 -11.02
CA TRP A 538 26.59 5.85 -10.29
C TRP A 538 25.64 6.71 -11.11
N THR A 539 24.40 6.26 -11.18
CA THR A 539 23.23 6.99 -11.71
C THR A 539 22.12 6.87 -10.68
N ARG A 540 21.10 7.73 -10.74
CA ARG A 540 19.95 7.64 -9.81
C ARG A 540 19.30 6.24 -9.83
N GLU A 541 19.14 5.66 -11.02
CA GLU A 541 18.62 4.30 -11.22
C GLU A 541 19.54 3.27 -10.53
N LYS A 542 20.85 3.29 -10.83
CA LYS A 542 21.80 2.37 -10.20
C LYS A 542 21.92 2.53 -8.68
N GLY A 543 21.69 3.74 -8.15
CA GLY A 543 21.63 4.00 -6.71
C GLY A 543 20.42 3.33 -6.04
N ARG A 544 19.24 3.38 -6.70
CA ARG A 544 18.05 2.62 -6.27
C ARG A 544 18.31 1.12 -6.37
N ASP A 545 18.81 0.64 -7.51
CA ASP A 545 19.08 -0.79 -7.72
C ASP A 545 20.10 -1.33 -6.70
N PHE A 546 21.06 -0.51 -6.27
CA PHE A 546 22.00 -0.83 -5.19
C PHE A 546 21.33 -0.88 -3.82
N SER A 547 20.45 0.08 -3.49
CA SER A 547 19.66 0.09 -2.26
C SER A 547 18.81 -1.17 -2.13
N GLU A 548 18.10 -1.52 -3.20
CA GLU A 548 17.32 -2.76 -3.29
C GLU A 548 18.22 -4.00 -3.18
N PHE A 549 19.34 -4.04 -3.90
CA PHE A 549 20.31 -5.14 -3.81
C PHE A 549 20.82 -5.36 -2.38
N LEU A 550 21.16 -4.30 -1.63
CA LEU A 550 21.59 -4.42 -0.24
C LEU A 550 20.49 -4.99 0.66
N LEU A 551 19.23 -4.61 0.47
CA LEU A 551 18.10 -5.06 1.31
C LEU A 551 17.54 -6.45 0.93
N ASN A 552 17.94 -6.99 -0.22
CA ASN A 552 17.74 -8.40 -0.59
C ASN A 552 18.99 -9.27 -0.36
N SER A 553 20.11 -8.66 0.04
CA SER A 553 21.36 -9.35 0.37
C SER A 553 21.29 -9.96 1.79
N THR A 554 22.29 -10.78 2.10
CA THR A 554 22.65 -11.08 3.49
C THR A 554 23.42 -9.94 4.16
N PHE A 555 23.46 -9.99 5.48
CA PHE A 555 24.05 -9.03 6.41
C PHE A 555 24.96 -9.75 7.41
N TYR A 556 26.00 -9.04 7.83
CA TYR A 556 26.75 -9.36 9.03
C TYR A 556 26.05 -8.72 10.24
N SER A 557 25.67 -9.52 11.25
CA SER A 557 25.17 -8.99 12.53
C SER A 557 26.25 -9.04 13.61
N TYR A 558 26.32 -7.97 14.38
CA TYR A 558 27.21 -7.73 15.49
C TYR A 558 26.39 -7.52 16.76
N CYS A 559 26.79 -8.11 17.89
CA CYS A 559 26.24 -7.72 19.18
C CYS A 559 27.28 -7.81 20.29
N GLN A 560 27.26 -6.80 21.15
CA GLN A 560 28.32 -6.56 22.12
C GLN A 560 27.82 -6.75 23.55
N ALA A 561 28.38 -7.78 24.21
CA ALA A 561 28.20 -8.05 25.62
C ALA A 561 28.93 -7.02 26.49
N THR A 562 28.32 -6.64 27.62
CA THR A 562 29.05 -6.01 28.73
C THR A 562 29.95 -7.05 29.43
N PRO A 563 30.98 -6.63 30.21
CA PRO A 563 31.91 -7.55 30.88
C PRO A 563 31.27 -8.47 31.94
N GLN A 564 29.99 -8.29 32.24
CA GLN A 564 29.20 -9.07 33.19
C GLN A 564 28.45 -10.23 32.53
N SER A 565 28.30 -10.24 31.20
CA SER A 565 27.57 -11.31 30.50
C SER A 565 28.38 -12.61 30.41
N ASN A 566 27.65 -13.72 30.37
CA ASN A 566 28.13 -15.06 30.07
C ASN A 566 27.77 -15.52 28.64
N VAL A 567 27.11 -14.65 27.84
CA VAL A 567 26.73 -14.92 26.45
C VAL A 567 27.98 -14.98 25.56
N ASP A 568 28.15 -16.07 24.80
CA ASP A 568 29.22 -16.20 23.81
C ASP A 568 28.83 -15.51 22.49
N THR A 569 29.06 -14.20 22.42
CA THR A 569 28.73 -13.39 21.24
C THR A 569 29.47 -13.84 19.97
N ASN A 570 30.60 -14.56 20.08
CA ASN A 570 31.30 -15.12 18.92
C ASN A 570 30.50 -16.24 18.24
N ALA A 571 29.59 -16.89 18.96
CA ALA A 571 28.69 -17.91 18.42
C ALA A 571 27.40 -17.31 17.81
N LEU A 572 27.12 -16.02 18.04
CA LEU A 572 25.92 -15.32 17.57
C LEU A 572 26.20 -14.44 16.33
N GLN A 573 27.43 -13.94 16.18
CA GLN A 573 27.87 -13.17 15.01
C GLN A 573 27.94 -14.05 13.75
N GLY A 574 27.41 -13.56 12.63
CA GLY A 574 27.38 -14.30 11.36
C GLY A 574 27.14 -13.39 10.16
N TYR A 575 27.70 -13.75 9.00
CA TYR A 575 27.76 -12.94 7.77
C TYR A 575 26.58 -13.15 6.79
N ASP A 576 25.75 -14.17 7.04
CA ASP A 576 24.76 -14.67 6.08
C ASP A 576 23.31 -14.59 6.61
N LEU A 577 23.00 -13.57 7.43
CA LEU A 577 21.64 -13.32 7.90
C LEU A 577 20.86 -12.52 6.84
N PRO A 578 19.68 -12.93 6.38
CA PRO A 578 18.85 -12.11 5.50
C PRO A 578 18.36 -10.86 6.24
N PHE A 579 18.06 -9.78 5.52
CA PHE A 579 17.41 -8.62 6.11
C PHE A 579 16.04 -9.03 6.70
N PRO A 580 15.77 -8.76 7.99
CA PRO A 580 14.52 -9.17 8.64
C PRO A 580 13.34 -8.33 8.15
N ARG A 581 12.25 -9.02 7.80
CA ARG A 581 11.00 -8.43 7.31
C ARG A 581 9.84 -8.93 8.14
N GLY A 582 8.95 -8.03 8.50
CA GLY A 582 7.67 -8.35 9.11
C GLY A 582 6.54 -7.62 8.37
N THR A 583 5.31 -7.98 8.69
CA THR A 583 4.12 -7.44 8.05
C THR A 583 3.59 -6.24 8.82
N ARG A 584 3.54 -5.08 8.16
CA ARG A 584 2.98 -3.86 8.76
C ARG A 584 1.47 -3.96 8.82
N LEU A 585 0.91 -3.69 9.99
CA LEU A 585 -0.53 -3.45 10.12
C LEU A 585 -0.89 -2.15 9.39
N PRO A 586 -2.06 -2.05 8.74
CA PRO A 586 -2.53 -0.79 8.18
C PRO A 586 -2.60 0.29 9.26
N THR A 587 -2.01 1.45 8.99
CA THR A 587 -2.25 2.64 9.80
C THR A 587 -3.70 3.09 9.58
N VAL A 588 -4.43 3.23 10.67
CA VAL A 588 -5.85 3.58 10.65
C VAL A 588 -6.00 5.03 10.23
N ASP A 589 -6.58 5.28 9.05
CA ASP A 589 -6.91 6.64 8.63
C ASP A 589 -8.05 7.20 9.49
N ILE A 590 -7.74 8.23 10.28
CA ILE A 590 -8.70 8.89 11.17
C ILE A 590 -9.76 9.64 10.36
N CYS A 591 -9.48 10.07 9.13
CA CYS A 591 -10.50 10.64 8.24
C CYS A 591 -11.51 9.59 7.73
N SER A 592 -11.11 8.31 7.68
CA SER A 592 -12.05 7.20 7.46
C SER A 592 -12.87 6.82 8.72
N LEU A 593 -12.42 7.20 9.93
CA LEU A 593 -13.12 6.93 11.20
C LEU A 593 -13.89 8.12 11.80
N SER A 594 -13.58 9.36 11.42
CA SER A 594 -14.33 10.55 11.87
C SER A 594 -15.75 10.63 11.29
N ALA A 595 -16.08 9.76 10.34
CA ALA A 595 -17.45 9.42 9.99
C ALA A 595 -18.13 8.66 11.15
N THR A 596 -18.45 9.39 12.23
CA THR A 596 -19.68 9.03 12.98
C THR A 596 -20.79 8.84 11.95
N PRO A 597 -21.49 7.70 11.95
CA PRO A 597 -22.46 7.42 10.90
C PRO A 597 -23.60 8.43 11.00
N THR A 598 -23.53 9.48 10.16
CA THR A 598 -24.71 9.93 9.44
C THR A 598 -25.38 8.67 8.92
N PRO A 599 -26.63 8.38 9.30
CA PRO A 599 -27.30 7.15 8.91
C PRO A 599 -27.25 7.07 7.39
N ASP A 600 -26.69 5.96 6.90
CA ASP A 600 -26.34 5.69 5.51
C ASP A 600 -27.33 6.34 4.53
N PRO A 601 -26.95 7.44 3.84
CA PRO A 601 -27.81 8.10 2.87
C PRO A 601 -28.10 7.21 1.65
N ALA A 602 -27.20 6.27 1.31
CA ALA A 602 -27.41 5.32 0.22
C ALA A 602 -28.46 4.27 0.60
N ALA A 603 -28.50 3.79 1.85
CA ALA A 603 -29.59 2.94 2.35
C ALA A 603 -30.92 3.70 2.49
N ALA A 604 -30.90 5.03 2.66
CA ALA A 604 -32.12 5.85 2.73
C ALA A 604 -32.82 6.00 1.37
N ASP A 605 -32.08 5.97 0.26
CA ASP A 605 -32.61 6.20 -1.10
C ASP A 605 -32.37 5.04 -2.09
N GLY A 606 -31.82 3.92 -1.59
CA GLY A 606 -31.77 2.62 -2.25
C GLY A 606 -30.72 2.45 -3.35
N PHE A 607 -29.59 3.16 -3.27
CA PHE A 607 -28.44 2.88 -4.13
C PHE A 607 -27.73 1.61 -3.65
N THR A 608 -27.38 0.71 -4.59
CA THR A 608 -26.82 -0.61 -4.29
C THR A 608 -25.32 -0.72 -4.57
N HIS A 609 -24.76 0.28 -5.25
CA HIS A 609 -23.37 0.33 -5.67
C HIS A 609 -22.79 1.73 -5.42
N HIS A 610 -21.51 1.75 -5.10
CA HIS A 610 -20.69 2.95 -4.90
C HIS A 610 -19.26 2.63 -5.34
N GLU A 611 -18.63 3.60 -5.99
CA GLU A 611 -17.21 3.58 -6.34
C GLU A 611 -16.64 5.00 -6.31
N VAL A 612 -15.40 5.14 -5.84
CA VAL A 612 -14.63 6.40 -5.89
C VAL A 612 -13.80 6.36 -7.17
N LEU A 613 -14.01 7.32 -8.08
CA LEU A 613 -13.44 7.25 -9.42
C LEU A 613 -12.02 7.84 -9.53
N ASP A 614 -11.66 8.77 -8.65
CA ASP A 614 -10.35 9.43 -8.59
C ASP A 614 -9.52 9.04 -7.36
N GLU A 615 -8.21 9.08 -7.49
CA GLU A 615 -7.26 8.78 -6.40
C GLU A 615 -7.31 9.79 -5.24
N GLY A 616 -7.88 10.99 -5.48
CA GLY A 616 -8.01 12.06 -4.48
C GLY A 616 -9.30 11.99 -3.65
N GLY A 617 -10.19 11.02 -3.89
CA GLY A 617 -11.43 10.87 -3.13
C GLY A 617 -12.53 11.90 -3.44
N LYS A 618 -12.41 12.65 -4.53
CA LYS A 618 -13.28 13.81 -4.86
C LYS A 618 -14.49 13.50 -5.72
N PHE A 619 -14.51 12.37 -6.41
CA PHE A 619 -15.56 11.96 -7.36
C PHE A 619 -16.14 10.62 -6.91
N HIS A 620 -17.26 10.68 -6.20
CA HIS A 620 -18.02 9.50 -5.79
C HIS A 620 -19.12 9.24 -6.81
N LEU A 621 -19.14 8.03 -7.38
CA LEU A 621 -20.22 7.56 -8.23
C LEU A 621 -21.03 6.52 -7.46
N LEU A 622 -22.30 6.80 -7.22
CA LEU A 622 -23.26 5.83 -6.69
C LEU A 622 -24.19 5.40 -7.83
N TRP A 623 -24.61 4.14 -7.85
CA TRP A 623 -25.58 3.69 -8.85
C TRP A 623 -26.47 2.52 -8.39
N LYS A 624 -27.55 2.35 -9.14
CA LYS A 624 -28.48 1.22 -9.07
C LYS A 624 -29.10 1.02 -10.45
N PHE A 625 -29.56 -0.19 -10.73
CA PHE A 625 -30.13 -0.52 -12.04
C PHE A 625 -31.32 -1.47 -11.89
N ASP A 626 -32.17 -1.48 -12.91
CA ASP A 626 -33.20 -2.47 -13.15
C ASP A 626 -33.00 -3.09 -14.55
N ASP A 627 -34.00 -3.83 -15.06
CA ASP A 627 -33.93 -4.48 -16.38
C ASP A 627 -34.09 -3.50 -17.57
N GLU A 628 -34.47 -2.23 -17.32
CA GLU A 628 -34.68 -1.21 -18.36
C GLU A 628 -33.59 -0.13 -18.34
N LYS A 629 -33.09 0.26 -17.17
CA LYS A 629 -32.19 1.41 -17.00
C LYS A 629 -31.25 1.34 -15.79
N ILE A 630 -30.22 2.19 -15.84
CA ILE A 630 -29.33 2.53 -14.74
C ILE A 630 -29.61 3.96 -14.25
N GLU A 631 -29.53 4.19 -12.95
CA GLU A 631 -29.62 5.49 -12.29
C GLU A 631 -28.30 5.74 -11.54
N PHE A 632 -27.65 6.85 -11.86
CA PHE A 632 -26.40 7.31 -11.26
C PHE A 632 -26.64 8.52 -10.37
N GLU A 633 -25.83 8.64 -9.33
CA GLU A 633 -25.60 9.89 -8.61
C GLU A 633 -24.09 10.15 -8.56
N ALA A 634 -23.65 11.19 -9.25
CA ALA A 634 -22.28 11.69 -9.17
C ALA A 634 -22.23 12.78 -8.10
N GLN A 635 -21.52 12.51 -7.01
CA GLN A 635 -21.22 13.46 -5.94
C GLN A 635 -19.77 13.90 -6.10
N VAL A 636 -19.53 15.12 -6.56
CA VAL A 636 -18.19 15.60 -6.92
C VAL A 636 -17.85 16.87 -6.15
N GLN A 637 -16.67 16.91 -5.54
CA GLN A 637 -16.15 18.06 -4.81
C GLN A 637 -15.71 19.17 -5.77
N THR A 638 -16.68 19.88 -6.35
CA THR A 638 -16.52 21.00 -7.27
C THR A 638 -17.76 21.91 -7.25
N THR A 639 -17.62 23.18 -7.64
CA THR A 639 -18.72 24.16 -7.84
C THR A 639 -18.83 24.54 -9.32
N GLY A 640 -18.93 23.50 -10.16
CA GLY A 640 -18.84 23.63 -11.59
C GLY A 640 -19.21 22.32 -12.30
N TRP A 641 -18.88 22.22 -13.59
CA TRP A 641 -19.37 21.09 -14.37
C TRP A 641 -18.71 19.76 -13.98
N VAL A 642 -19.55 18.71 -14.00
CA VAL A 642 -19.22 17.31 -13.78
C VAL A 642 -19.50 16.52 -15.06
N GLY A 643 -18.57 15.66 -15.45
CA GLY A 643 -18.68 14.77 -16.61
C GLY A 643 -18.51 13.32 -16.21
N LEU A 644 -19.43 12.48 -16.71
CA LEU A 644 -19.37 11.03 -16.63
C LEU A 644 -19.51 10.47 -18.05
N GLY A 645 -18.74 9.45 -18.42
CA GLY A 645 -18.84 8.84 -19.73
C GLY A 645 -18.56 7.35 -19.75
N LEU A 646 -18.94 6.71 -20.85
CA LEU A 646 -18.78 5.28 -21.09
C LEU A 646 -17.87 5.12 -22.30
N SER A 647 -16.71 4.49 -22.10
CA SER A 647 -15.69 4.32 -23.13
C SER A 647 -15.45 2.84 -23.45
N PRO A 648 -15.24 2.49 -24.74
CA PRO A 648 -14.82 1.14 -25.13
C PRO A 648 -13.37 0.81 -24.72
N ASN A 649 -12.56 1.81 -24.35
CA ASN A 649 -11.11 1.61 -24.12
C ASN A 649 -10.47 2.61 -23.14
N GLY A 650 -11.27 3.37 -22.39
CA GLY A 650 -10.79 4.44 -21.48
C GLY A 650 -10.33 5.72 -22.19
N GLY A 651 -10.40 5.80 -23.52
CA GLY A 651 -10.14 7.02 -24.28
C GLY A 651 -11.42 7.76 -24.66
N MET A 652 -11.30 9.07 -24.92
CA MET A 652 -12.41 9.90 -25.43
C MET A 652 -13.02 9.41 -26.76
N PRO A 653 -12.26 8.98 -27.80
CA PRO A 653 -12.85 8.67 -29.10
C PRO A 653 -13.82 7.47 -29.07
N GLY A 654 -15.06 7.71 -29.47
CA GLY A 654 -16.15 6.77 -29.41
C GLY A 654 -16.88 6.71 -28.06
N SER A 655 -16.62 7.66 -27.15
CA SER A 655 -17.33 7.71 -25.86
C SER A 655 -18.65 8.44 -25.91
N ASP A 656 -19.57 7.90 -25.14
CA ASP A 656 -20.92 8.34 -24.81
C ASP A 656 -20.83 9.04 -23.44
N ILE A 657 -21.16 10.34 -23.35
CA ILE A 657 -20.76 11.22 -22.24
C ILE A 657 -21.89 12.15 -21.82
N ALA A 658 -22.27 12.09 -20.55
CA ALA A 658 -23.06 13.12 -19.90
C ALA A 658 -22.14 14.21 -19.30
N ILE A 659 -22.42 15.49 -19.60
CA ILE A 659 -21.84 16.64 -18.89
C ILE A 659 -22.98 17.47 -18.30
N GLY A 660 -22.95 17.72 -16.99
CA GLY A 660 -23.94 18.51 -16.27
C GLY A 660 -23.34 19.45 -15.23
N TRP A 661 -24.16 20.35 -14.70
CA TRP A 661 -23.77 21.43 -13.79
C TRP A 661 -25.00 22.07 -13.14
N VAL A 662 -24.87 23.03 -12.21
CA VAL A 662 -26.03 23.62 -11.50
C VAL A 662 -25.95 25.15 -11.41
N LYS A 663 -26.52 25.81 -12.43
CA LYS A 663 -26.46 27.27 -12.56
C LYS A 663 -27.70 27.96 -12.01
N ASP A 664 -27.52 29.02 -11.20
CA ASP A 664 -28.61 29.78 -10.57
C ASP A 664 -29.64 28.89 -9.83
N GLY A 665 -29.20 27.77 -9.26
CA GLY A 665 -30.05 26.76 -8.62
C GLY A 665 -30.87 25.89 -9.57
N THR A 666 -30.56 25.92 -10.88
CA THR A 666 -31.15 25.06 -11.91
C THR A 666 -30.11 24.05 -12.39
N ALA A 667 -30.40 22.76 -12.24
CA ALA A 667 -29.53 21.71 -12.74
C ALA A 667 -29.66 21.53 -14.26
N HIS A 668 -28.52 21.31 -14.91
CA HIS A 668 -28.38 21.08 -16.34
C HIS A 668 -27.65 19.76 -16.59
N LEU A 669 -28.01 19.08 -17.67
CA LEU A 669 -27.32 17.90 -18.17
C LEU A 669 -27.39 17.95 -19.70
N THR A 670 -26.29 17.58 -20.35
CA THR A 670 -26.18 17.47 -21.80
C THR A 670 -25.53 16.14 -22.13
N ASP A 671 -26.19 15.38 -22.98
CA ASP A 671 -25.67 14.16 -23.60
C ASP A 671 -24.81 14.52 -24.82
N ARG A 672 -23.70 13.81 -25.00
CA ARG A 672 -22.57 14.18 -25.87
C ARG A 672 -21.83 12.94 -26.38
N TYR A 673 -21.44 12.99 -27.64
CA TYR A 673 -20.57 11.99 -28.25
C TYR A 673 -19.18 12.54 -28.56
N ALA A 674 -18.15 11.84 -28.10
CA ALA A 674 -16.76 12.23 -28.30
C ALA A 674 -16.15 11.53 -29.52
N GLU A 675 -16.00 12.24 -30.64
CA GLU A 675 -15.33 11.70 -31.84
C GLU A 675 -13.78 11.72 -31.74
N ALA A 676 -13.23 12.58 -30.88
CA ALA A 676 -11.80 12.85 -30.79
C ALA A 676 -11.39 13.31 -29.37
N LYS A 677 -10.09 13.51 -29.14
CA LYS A 677 -9.56 14.15 -27.92
C LYS A 677 -9.78 15.68 -27.96
N ALA A 678 -11.03 16.10 -27.94
CA ALA A 678 -11.49 17.49 -27.97
C ALA A 678 -12.75 17.64 -27.11
N GLN A 679 -13.25 18.87 -26.93
CA GLN A 679 -14.55 19.12 -26.29
C GLN A 679 -15.65 18.39 -27.08
N PRO A 680 -16.41 17.47 -26.48
CA PRO A 680 -17.41 16.70 -27.21
C PRO A 680 -18.63 17.57 -27.56
N PRO A 681 -19.12 17.55 -28.82
CA PRO A 681 -20.37 18.20 -29.18
C PRO A 681 -21.55 17.60 -28.42
N VAL A 682 -22.60 18.41 -28.21
CA VAL A 682 -23.91 17.92 -27.76
C VAL A 682 -24.45 16.97 -28.83
N ASP A 683 -25.01 15.84 -28.41
CA ASP A 683 -25.54 14.85 -29.35
C ASP A 683 -26.92 15.24 -29.91
N GLU A 684 -27.30 14.64 -31.04
CA GLU A 684 -28.57 14.88 -31.72
C GLU A 684 -29.75 14.19 -31.01
N SER A 685 -29.49 13.04 -30.37
CA SER A 685 -30.36 12.48 -29.33
C SER A 685 -29.93 13.01 -27.95
N GLN A 686 -30.78 12.82 -26.95
CA GLN A 686 -30.45 13.06 -25.54
C GLN A 686 -31.04 11.90 -24.73
N ASP A 687 -30.22 10.87 -24.51
CA ASP A 687 -30.60 9.60 -23.90
C ASP A 687 -30.26 9.51 -22.40
N TRP A 688 -29.44 10.45 -21.90
CA TRP A 688 -29.24 10.69 -20.47
C TRP A 688 -30.29 11.65 -19.91
N GLU A 689 -31.15 11.15 -19.03
CA GLU A 689 -32.27 11.89 -18.44
C GLU A 689 -31.91 12.39 -17.01
N LEU A 690 -31.73 13.70 -16.86
CA LEU A 690 -31.54 14.35 -15.55
C LEU A 690 -32.74 14.12 -14.63
N VAL A 691 -32.49 13.55 -13.45
CA VAL A 691 -33.51 13.31 -12.40
C VAL A 691 -33.55 14.50 -11.44
N SER A 692 -32.38 14.91 -10.94
CA SER A 692 -32.21 16.06 -10.07
C SER A 692 -30.75 16.49 -10.06
N GLY A 693 -30.47 17.75 -9.74
CA GLY A 693 -29.14 18.18 -9.38
C GLY A 693 -29.20 19.33 -8.39
N TYR A 694 -28.20 19.43 -7.53
CA TYR A 694 -27.99 20.59 -6.68
C TYR A 694 -26.49 20.80 -6.48
N GLU A 695 -26.13 22.07 -6.29
CA GLU A 695 -24.79 22.46 -5.89
C GLU A 695 -24.88 23.09 -4.50
N ASN A 696 -23.87 22.81 -3.69
CA ASN A 696 -23.63 23.45 -2.40
C ASN A 696 -22.24 24.11 -2.41
N GLY A 697 -21.80 24.68 -1.29
CA GLY A 697 -20.53 25.42 -1.25
C GLY A 697 -19.26 24.62 -1.56
N THR A 698 -19.32 23.29 -1.63
CA THR A 698 -18.16 22.42 -1.91
C THR A 698 -18.42 21.31 -2.94
N HIS A 699 -19.68 20.99 -3.25
CA HIS A 699 -20.04 19.86 -4.11
C HIS A 699 -21.13 20.17 -5.12
N THR A 700 -20.95 19.59 -6.30
CA THR A 700 -21.95 19.45 -7.35
C THR A 700 -22.45 18.01 -7.30
N VAL A 701 -23.74 17.84 -7.00
CA VAL A 701 -24.39 16.53 -6.94
C VAL A 701 -25.41 16.45 -8.08
N LEU A 702 -25.15 15.53 -9.01
CA LEU A 702 -26.00 15.30 -10.17
C LEU A 702 -26.52 13.87 -10.15
N ARG A 703 -27.83 13.73 -10.24
CA ARG A 703 -28.52 12.45 -10.33
C ARG A 703 -29.24 12.36 -11.67
N PHE A 704 -28.93 11.32 -12.42
CA PHE A 704 -29.42 11.13 -13.79
C PHE A 704 -29.55 9.65 -14.10
N ASN A 705 -30.39 9.33 -15.07
CA ASN A 705 -30.68 7.95 -15.44
C ASN A 705 -30.55 7.77 -16.95
N ARG A 706 -30.21 6.55 -17.36
CA ARG A 706 -29.98 6.19 -18.77
C ARG A 706 -30.47 4.78 -19.01
N LYS A 707 -31.12 4.53 -20.15
CA LYS A 707 -31.57 3.19 -20.53
C LYS A 707 -30.36 2.29 -20.79
N LEU A 708 -30.47 1.00 -20.48
CA LEU A 708 -29.39 0.04 -20.72
C LEU A 708 -29.12 -0.15 -22.23
N THR A 709 -30.14 0.05 -23.05
CA THR A 709 -30.04 0.06 -24.51
C THR A 709 -30.89 1.19 -25.06
N THR A 710 -30.32 1.96 -25.96
CA THR A 710 -30.97 3.07 -26.69
C THR A 710 -30.95 2.76 -28.18
N CYS A 711 -31.55 3.63 -28.99
CA CYS A 711 -31.54 3.49 -30.45
C CYS A 711 -30.74 4.59 -31.16
N ASP A 712 -29.95 5.38 -30.41
CA ASP A 712 -28.83 6.09 -31.00
C ASP A 712 -27.70 5.09 -31.29
N VAL A 713 -26.94 5.36 -32.36
CA VAL A 713 -25.79 4.55 -32.81
C VAL A 713 -24.46 5.07 -32.24
N LYS A 714 -24.47 6.24 -31.60
CA LYS A 714 -23.35 6.83 -30.87
C LYS A 714 -23.26 6.34 -29.43
N ASP A 715 -24.40 6.01 -28.86
CA ASP A 715 -24.57 5.43 -27.54
C ASP A 715 -23.87 4.09 -27.33
N ARG A 716 -23.44 3.86 -26.09
CA ARG A 716 -22.87 2.59 -25.64
C ARG A 716 -23.94 1.73 -24.96
N VAL A 717 -24.18 0.52 -25.45
CA VAL A 717 -25.01 -0.45 -24.73
C VAL A 717 -24.39 -0.74 -23.36
N ILE A 718 -25.18 -0.63 -22.29
CA ILE A 718 -24.79 -1.05 -20.94
C ILE A 718 -25.33 -2.46 -20.76
N ASN A 719 -24.42 -3.42 -20.77
CA ASN A 719 -24.68 -4.85 -20.57
C ASN A 719 -23.81 -5.37 -19.41
N GLU A 720 -23.64 -6.68 -19.31
CA GLU A 720 -22.82 -7.32 -18.27
C GLU A 720 -21.33 -7.41 -18.67
N ASP A 721 -20.89 -6.74 -19.76
CA ASP A 721 -19.46 -6.55 -20.10
C ASP A 721 -18.81 -5.55 -19.12
N THR A 722 -17.47 -5.58 -19.05
CA THR A 722 -16.71 -4.51 -18.41
C THR A 722 -16.87 -3.21 -19.21
N LEU A 723 -16.98 -2.08 -18.51
CA LEU A 723 -17.01 -0.75 -19.12
C LEU A 723 -15.92 0.13 -18.52
N ARG A 724 -15.29 0.97 -19.35
CA ARG A 724 -14.37 2.00 -18.86
C ARG A 724 -15.15 3.28 -18.60
N VAL A 725 -15.50 3.52 -17.34
CA VAL A 725 -16.18 4.73 -16.88
C VAL A 725 -15.17 5.89 -16.91
N LEU A 726 -15.41 6.85 -17.80
CA LEU A 726 -14.71 8.12 -17.83
C LEU A 726 -15.30 9.04 -16.76
N TRP A 727 -14.43 9.80 -16.10
CA TRP A 727 -14.84 10.88 -15.21
C TRP A 727 -14.00 12.12 -15.51
N ALA A 728 -14.62 13.29 -15.34
CA ALA A 728 -13.94 14.58 -15.40
C ALA A 728 -14.75 15.64 -14.65
N TRP A 729 -14.09 16.71 -14.20
CA TRP A 729 -14.78 17.87 -13.61
C TRP A 729 -13.96 19.16 -13.73
N HIS A 730 -14.60 20.29 -13.47
CA HIS A 730 -13.94 21.61 -13.47
C HIS A 730 -14.70 22.56 -12.52
N ASP A 731 -13.96 23.40 -11.79
CA ASP A 731 -14.48 24.36 -10.78
C ASP A 731 -15.32 25.52 -11.33
N GLN A 732 -15.81 25.45 -12.57
CA GLN A 732 -16.56 26.55 -13.18
C GLN A 732 -17.68 26.01 -14.06
N ASP A 733 -18.88 26.52 -13.82
CA ASP A 733 -20.04 26.35 -14.68
C ASP A 733 -19.82 26.96 -16.08
N PRO A 734 -20.33 26.32 -17.15
CA PRO A 734 -20.37 26.94 -18.46
C PRO A 734 -21.41 28.08 -18.55
N GLU A 735 -21.21 28.97 -19.51
CA GLU A 735 -22.16 30.03 -19.87
C GLU A 735 -23.12 29.57 -21.00
N ASP A 736 -22.65 28.73 -21.90
CA ASP A 736 -23.38 28.17 -23.04
C ASP A 736 -23.23 26.63 -23.07
N GLU A 737 -24.05 25.91 -23.86
CA GLU A 737 -23.89 24.46 -24.01
C GLU A 737 -22.65 24.04 -24.83
N SER A 738 -22.04 24.96 -25.59
CA SER A 738 -20.91 24.66 -26.48
C SER A 738 -20.06 25.89 -26.85
N GLY A 739 -18.90 25.65 -27.46
CA GLY A 739 -18.00 26.70 -27.95
C GLY A 739 -17.10 27.28 -26.85
N ALA A 740 -16.57 28.49 -27.08
CA ALA A 740 -15.61 29.15 -26.18
C ALA A 740 -16.19 29.53 -24.80
N SER A 741 -17.52 29.43 -24.65
CA SER A 741 -18.29 29.67 -23.44
C SER A 741 -18.95 28.40 -22.89
N GLY A 742 -18.67 27.24 -23.52
CA GLY A 742 -19.13 25.92 -23.06
C GLY A 742 -18.22 25.31 -21.98
N PRO A 743 -18.44 24.02 -21.63
CA PRO A 743 -17.67 23.33 -20.60
C PRO A 743 -16.16 23.49 -20.77
N ALA A 744 -15.52 24.14 -19.78
CA ALA A 744 -14.10 24.45 -19.78
C ALA A 744 -13.24 23.17 -19.69
N TYR A 745 -11.98 23.22 -20.14
CA TYR A 745 -11.12 22.03 -20.13
C TYR A 745 -10.66 21.66 -18.72
N HIS A 746 -11.16 20.54 -18.21
CA HIS A 746 -10.92 19.89 -16.89
C HIS A 746 -9.46 19.68 -16.45
N GLY A 747 -8.45 20.09 -17.22
CA GLY A 747 -7.05 19.94 -16.81
C GLY A 747 -6.67 18.49 -16.47
N THR A 748 -6.10 18.30 -15.28
CA THR A 748 -5.76 16.99 -14.69
C THR A 748 -6.93 16.29 -14.01
N ASN A 749 -8.06 16.96 -13.79
CA ASN A 749 -9.23 16.44 -13.06
C ASN A 749 -10.05 15.52 -13.98
N ARG A 750 -9.45 14.40 -14.38
CA ARG A 750 -10.02 13.42 -15.30
C ARG A 750 -9.34 12.05 -15.18
N GLY A 751 -10.09 11.00 -15.46
CA GLY A 751 -9.56 9.64 -15.51
C GLY A 751 -10.51 8.67 -16.19
N ALA A 752 -10.13 7.39 -16.14
CA ALA A 752 -10.94 6.28 -16.61
C ALA A 752 -10.75 5.10 -15.65
N ARG A 753 -11.84 4.48 -15.22
CA ARG A 753 -11.84 3.33 -14.30
C ARG A 753 -12.59 2.16 -14.92
N ALA A 754 -12.11 0.93 -14.73
CA ALA A 754 -12.80 -0.27 -15.19
C ALA A 754 -13.86 -0.66 -14.15
N THR A 755 -15.12 -0.76 -14.59
CA THR A 755 -16.26 -0.99 -13.69
C THR A 755 -17.26 -1.95 -14.34
N LEU A 756 -17.74 -2.94 -13.57
CA LEU A 756 -18.87 -3.78 -13.94
C LEU A 756 -20.17 -3.14 -13.45
N LEU A 757 -20.76 -2.26 -14.27
CA LEU A 757 -21.93 -1.47 -13.88
C LEU A 757 -23.18 -2.33 -13.55
N LEU A 758 -23.36 -3.47 -14.22
CA LEU A 758 -24.48 -4.38 -13.97
C LEU A 758 -24.14 -5.56 -13.04
N ASN A 759 -23.09 -5.43 -12.21
CA ASN A 759 -22.72 -6.48 -11.27
C ASN A 759 -23.85 -6.76 -10.26
N ARG A 760 -24.27 -8.02 -10.13
CA ARG A 760 -25.35 -8.42 -9.22
C ARG A 760 -24.77 -8.79 -7.86
N LYS A 761 -24.50 -7.80 -7.01
CA LYS A 761 -24.14 -8.05 -5.60
C LYS A 761 -25.34 -8.66 -4.87
N LEU A 762 -25.18 -9.88 -4.37
CA LEU A 762 -26.13 -10.47 -3.42
C LEU A 762 -25.98 -9.73 -2.09
N THR A 763 -27.03 -9.00 -1.67
CA THR A 763 -27.07 -8.40 -0.33
C THR A 763 -26.98 -9.47 0.74
N GLU A 764 -26.20 -9.24 1.80
CA GLU A 764 -26.13 -10.13 2.94
C GLU A 764 -27.52 -10.34 3.56
N THR A 765 -28.14 -11.48 3.27
CA THR A 765 -29.35 -11.93 3.97
C THR A 765 -28.95 -12.26 5.41
N PRO A 766 -29.56 -11.64 6.44
CA PRO A 766 -29.19 -11.90 7.83
C PRO A 766 -29.28 -13.39 8.16
N VAL A 767 -28.14 -14.03 8.39
CA VAL A 767 -28.06 -15.46 8.66
C VAL A 767 -28.76 -15.76 9.98
N THR A 768 -29.82 -16.56 9.94
CA THR A 768 -30.60 -16.90 11.13
C THR A 768 -29.91 -18.00 11.93
N GLY A 769 -28.85 -17.66 12.66
CA GLY A 769 -28.07 -18.68 13.36
C GLY A 769 -26.74 -18.19 13.94
N THR A 770 -25.79 -19.13 14.08
CA THR A 770 -24.45 -18.86 14.60
C THR A 770 -23.42 -18.97 13.47
N THR A 771 -22.81 -17.85 13.10
CA THR A 771 -21.72 -17.82 12.13
C THR A 771 -20.36 -17.86 12.82
N TYR A 772 -19.39 -18.46 12.14
CA TYR A 772 -17.98 -18.56 12.52
C TYR A 772 -17.11 -18.08 11.36
N THR A 773 -15.88 -17.65 11.64
CA THR A 773 -14.90 -17.22 10.63
C THR A 773 -13.64 -18.06 10.73
N LEU A 774 -13.05 -18.40 9.59
CA LEU A 774 -11.74 -19.04 9.49
C LEU A 774 -10.87 -18.22 8.52
N ASP A 775 -9.72 -17.77 8.99
CA ASP A 775 -8.80 -16.94 8.21
C ASP A 775 -7.66 -17.81 7.68
N LEU A 776 -7.60 -17.98 6.35
CA LEU A 776 -6.53 -18.66 5.64
C LEU A 776 -5.57 -17.59 5.12
N LEU A 777 -4.58 -17.23 5.94
CA LEU A 777 -3.63 -16.14 5.64
C LEU A 777 -2.21 -16.68 5.42
N ASN A 778 -1.55 -16.16 4.40
CA ASN A 778 -0.10 -16.26 4.29
C ASN A 778 0.56 -15.64 5.53
N ASN A 779 1.80 -16.02 5.80
CA ASN A 779 2.57 -15.41 6.87
C ASN A 779 3.92 -14.95 6.34
N ASN A 780 4.02 -13.64 6.06
CA ASN A 780 5.26 -12.98 5.68
C ASN A 780 5.95 -13.67 4.49
N VAL A 781 5.17 -14.00 3.46
CA VAL A 781 5.64 -14.60 2.22
C VAL A 781 6.54 -13.60 1.50
N PRO A 782 7.83 -13.91 1.32
CA PRO A 782 8.74 -13.02 0.61
C PRO A 782 8.42 -13.11 -0.88
N ILE A 783 7.61 -12.18 -1.41
CA ILE A 783 7.29 -12.13 -2.84
C ILE A 783 8.62 -11.95 -3.60
N PRO A 784 9.01 -12.89 -4.49
CA PRO A 784 10.23 -12.75 -5.26
C PRO A 784 10.19 -11.54 -6.20
N SER A 785 11.35 -10.97 -6.51
CA SER A 785 11.53 -10.01 -7.60
C SER A 785 11.53 -10.73 -8.96
N GLN A 786 10.42 -11.40 -9.27
CA GLN A 786 10.12 -12.13 -10.51
C GLN A 786 8.72 -11.71 -10.98
N ASP A 787 8.48 -11.64 -12.30
CA ASP A 787 7.20 -11.15 -12.86
C ASP A 787 5.98 -11.91 -12.30
N THR A 788 6.14 -13.22 -12.05
CA THR A 788 5.09 -14.11 -11.57
C THR A 788 5.65 -15.02 -10.49
N THR A 789 4.89 -15.24 -9.41
CA THR A 789 5.19 -16.29 -8.43
C THR A 789 3.90 -16.92 -7.91
N TYR A 790 3.84 -18.26 -7.90
CA TYR A 790 2.76 -19.01 -7.26
C TYR A 790 3.24 -19.52 -5.90
N TRP A 791 2.47 -19.26 -4.85
CA TRP A 791 2.85 -19.58 -3.47
C TRP A 791 1.79 -20.41 -2.75
N CYS A 792 2.24 -21.52 -2.20
CA CYS A 792 1.42 -22.60 -1.68
C CYS A 792 1.54 -22.69 -0.17
N ARG A 793 0.42 -22.90 0.52
CA ARG A 793 0.38 -23.18 1.95
C ARG A 793 -0.79 -24.06 2.34
N VAL A 794 -0.52 -25.19 3.00
CA VAL A 794 -1.57 -26.03 3.61
C VAL A 794 -1.92 -25.56 5.02
N PHE A 795 -3.22 -25.51 5.31
CA PHE A 795 -3.82 -25.16 6.59
C PHE A 795 -4.60 -26.35 7.17
N GLU A 796 -4.55 -26.51 8.49
CA GLU A 796 -5.44 -27.42 9.22
C GLU A 796 -6.83 -26.80 9.42
N MET A 797 -7.88 -27.55 9.09
CA MET A 797 -9.27 -27.14 9.31
C MET A 797 -9.70 -27.39 10.76
N PRO A 798 -10.59 -26.55 11.33
CA PRO A 798 -11.15 -26.80 12.66
C PRO A 798 -11.86 -28.15 12.73
N THR A 799 -11.67 -28.89 13.83
CA THR A 799 -12.38 -30.16 14.05
C THR A 799 -13.87 -29.89 14.31
N LEU A 800 -14.71 -30.12 13.30
CA LEU A 800 -16.15 -29.94 13.38
C LEU A 800 -16.86 -31.23 13.86
N ALA A 801 -17.88 -31.09 14.71
CA ALA A 801 -18.66 -32.21 15.23
C ALA A 801 -19.74 -32.73 14.26
N SER A 802 -20.02 -31.96 13.21
CA SER A 802 -20.98 -32.23 12.14
C SER A 802 -20.65 -31.36 10.92
N LYS A 803 -21.28 -31.66 9.79
CA LYS A 803 -21.25 -30.82 8.58
C LYS A 803 -21.62 -29.37 8.91
N HIS A 804 -20.93 -28.43 8.28
CA HIS A 804 -21.19 -26.98 8.24
C HIS A 804 -21.09 -26.52 6.78
N HIS A 805 -21.69 -25.37 6.46
CA HIS A 805 -21.57 -24.74 5.14
C HIS A 805 -20.76 -23.44 5.24
N ILE A 806 -19.74 -23.27 4.38
CA ILE A 806 -19.17 -21.95 4.07
C ILE A 806 -20.19 -21.20 3.21
N ILE A 807 -20.43 -19.94 3.53
CA ILE A 807 -21.51 -19.12 2.95
C ILE A 807 -21.04 -17.77 2.41
N LYS A 808 -19.82 -17.35 2.75
CA LYS A 808 -19.17 -16.14 2.26
C LYS A 808 -17.65 -16.35 2.27
N ALA A 809 -16.98 -15.82 1.25
CA ALA A 809 -15.52 -15.76 1.16
C ALA A 809 -15.08 -14.30 0.91
N GLU A 810 -14.12 -13.82 1.70
CA GLU A 810 -13.73 -12.41 1.83
C GLU A 810 -12.22 -12.28 1.65
N PRO A 811 -11.71 -11.54 0.64
CA PRO A 811 -10.27 -11.34 0.49
C PRO A 811 -9.73 -10.51 1.67
N ILE A 812 -8.59 -10.91 2.21
CA ILE A 812 -7.82 -10.12 3.17
C ILE A 812 -6.49 -9.82 2.49
N ILE A 813 -6.28 -8.56 2.11
CA ILE A 813 -5.11 -8.12 1.34
C ILE A 813 -4.21 -7.29 2.24
N THR A 814 -2.91 -7.54 2.16
CA THR A 814 -1.85 -6.79 2.83
C THR A 814 -1.82 -5.37 2.23
N PRO A 815 -1.97 -4.30 3.03
CA PRO A 815 -2.01 -2.93 2.52
C PRO A 815 -0.74 -2.57 1.74
N GLY A 816 -0.90 -2.04 0.53
CA GLY A 816 0.18 -1.77 -0.42
C GLY A 816 0.47 -2.90 -1.41
N ASN A 817 -0.04 -4.12 -1.19
CA ASN A 817 0.09 -5.25 -2.11
C ASN A 817 -1.14 -5.42 -3.02
N GLU A 818 -2.11 -4.50 -3.03
CA GLU A 818 -3.35 -4.63 -3.81
C GLU A 818 -3.11 -4.68 -5.33
N GLY A 819 -1.98 -4.16 -5.81
CA GLY A 819 -1.53 -4.25 -7.20
C GLY A 819 -0.62 -5.45 -7.51
N VAL A 820 -0.36 -6.34 -6.55
CA VAL A 820 0.55 -7.49 -6.69
C VAL A 820 -0.10 -8.81 -6.26
N PHE A 821 -0.96 -8.80 -5.24
CA PHE A 821 -1.79 -9.94 -4.84
C PHE A 821 -2.89 -10.17 -5.90
N HIS A 822 -2.54 -10.87 -6.97
CA HIS A 822 -3.38 -10.94 -8.16
C HIS A 822 -4.56 -11.89 -7.97
N HIS A 823 -4.33 -13.15 -7.61
CA HIS A 823 -5.41 -14.13 -7.45
C HIS A 823 -5.05 -15.23 -6.45
N LEU A 824 -6.07 -15.92 -5.95
CA LEU A 824 -5.90 -17.07 -5.07
C LEU A 824 -6.94 -18.16 -5.36
N VAL A 825 -6.56 -19.41 -5.12
CA VAL A 825 -7.46 -20.58 -5.17
C VAL A 825 -7.29 -21.40 -3.90
N ILE A 826 -8.41 -21.85 -3.32
CA ILE A 826 -8.45 -22.73 -2.15
C ILE A 826 -8.89 -24.13 -2.57
N TYR A 827 -8.06 -25.13 -2.33
CA TYR A 827 -8.34 -26.54 -2.62
C TYR A 827 -8.59 -27.35 -1.34
N LYS A 828 -9.73 -28.05 -1.25
CA LYS A 828 -9.99 -29.07 -0.20
C LYS A 828 -9.14 -30.30 -0.54
N CYS A 829 -8.09 -30.55 0.24
CA CYS A 829 -7.14 -31.62 -0.04
C CYS A 829 -7.76 -33.01 0.05
N ARG A 830 -7.12 -34.02 -0.55
CA ARG A 830 -7.44 -35.43 -0.30
C ARG A 830 -7.07 -35.84 1.14
N THR A 831 -7.81 -36.78 1.72
CA THR A 831 -7.51 -37.35 3.05
C THR A 831 -6.13 -38.02 3.08
N ASN A 832 -5.15 -37.33 3.68
CA ASN A 832 -3.81 -37.85 3.96
C ASN A 832 -3.53 -37.74 5.47
N PRO A 833 -3.44 -38.85 6.23
CA PRO A 833 -3.19 -38.80 7.67
C PRO A 833 -1.75 -38.43 8.03
N ASN A 834 -0.86 -38.31 7.05
CA ASN A 834 0.52 -37.88 7.20
C ASN A 834 0.80 -36.61 6.36
N MET A 835 -0.19 -35.71 6.24
CA MET A 835 -0.03 -34.45 5.50
C MET A 835 1.09 -33.61 6.12
N THR A 836 1.99 -33.07 5.28
CA THR A 836 3.06 -32.19 5.72
C THR A 836 2.49 -30.83 6.11
N ILE A 837 2.35 -30.58 7.42
CA ILE A 837 1.95 -29.27 7.94
C ILE A 837 3.21 -28.51 8.34
N VAL A 838 3.43 -27.37 7.68
CA VAL A 838 4.51 -26.44 8.04
C VAL A 838 4.12 -25.63 9.28
N PRO A 839 5.08 -25.21 10.13
CA PRO A 839 4.78 -24.39 11.29
C PRO A 839 4.05 -23.08 10.94
N VAL A 840 3.38 -22.46 11.92
CA VAL A 840 2.58 -21.23 11.68
C VAL A 840 3.47 -20.06 11.26
N GLU A 841 4.70 -20.03 11.75
CA GLU A 841 5.80 -19.13 11.40
C GLU A 841 6.43 -19.39 10.03
N HIS A 842 6.11 -20.50 9.36
CA HIS A 842 6.63 -20.81 8.02
C HIS A 842 5.76 -20.16 6.94
N PRO A 843 6.34 -19.42 5.97
CA PRO A 843 5.57 -18.68 4.96
C PRO A 843 4.80 -19.59 4.00
N GLY A 844 5.21 -20.85 3.85
CA GLY A 844 4.74 -21.77 2.81
C GLY A 844 5.88 -22.10 1.85
N HIS A 845 5.55 -22.55 0.65
CA HIS A 845 6.50 -22.97 -0.36
C HIS A 845 6.08 -22.46 -1.74
N GLU A 846 7.02 -22.29 -2.66
CA GLU A 846 6.72 -21.89 -4.03
C GLU A 846 6.08 -23.08 -4.78
N CYS A 847 4.84 -22.88 -5.26
CA CYS A 847 4.06 -23.94 -5.92
C CYS A 847 4.80 -24.50 -7.14
N HIS A 848 4.54 -25.77 -7.45
CA HIS A 848 5.09 -26.47 -8.63
C HIS A 848 6.62 -26.54 -8.72
N THR A 849 7.36 -26.12 -7.68
CA THR A 849 8.81 -26.26 -7.59
C THR A 849 9.21 -27.47 -6.74
N PRO A 850 10.45 -27.99 -6.88
CA PRO A 850 10.97 -29.04 -6.00
C PRO A 850 11.11 -28.64 -4.52
N ASN A 851 10.83 -27.39 -4.14
CA ASN A 851 10.81 -26.96 -2.74
C ASN A 851 9.47 -27.23 -2.05
N MET A 852 8.39 -27.45 -2.81
CA MET A 852 7.07 -27.79 -2.31
C MET A 852 7.02 -29.24 -1.78
N PRO A 853 6.40 -29.52 -0.62
CA PRO A 853 6.16 -30.87 -0.15
C PRO A 853 5.35 -31.68 -1.16
N SER A 854 5.89 -32.82 -1.62
CA SER A 854 5.30 -33.63 -2.70
C SER A 854 3.90 -34.17 -2.37
N ASP A 855 3.53 -34.24 -1.10
CA ASP A 855 2.20 -34.68 -0.69
C ASP A 855 1.12 -33.58 -0.78
N TRP A 856 1.52 -32.32 -0.98
CA TRP A 856 0.60 -31.22 -1.31
C TRP A 856 0.05 -31.31 -2.74
N GLU A 857 0.73 -32.00 -3.66
CA GLU A 857 0.23 -32.24 -5.03
C GLU A 857 -1.14 -32.95 -5.01
N GLY A 858 -1.39 -33.80 -4.00
CA GLY A 858 -2.67 -34.46 -3.77
C GLY A 858 -3.82 -33.53 -3.36
N CYS A 859 -3.58 -32.22 -3.21
CA CYS A 859 -4.62 -31.21 -3.03
C CYS A 859 -5.23 -30.77 -4.37
N TYR A 860 -4.48 -30.81 -5.47
CA TYR A 860 -5.02 -30.59 -6.82
C TYR A 860 -5.96 -31.71 -7.27
N GLU A 861 -5.80 -32.94 -6.76
CA GLU A 861 -6.81 -34.01 -6.89
C GLU A 861 -8.14 -33.65 -6.20
N GLY A 862 -8.16 -32.63 -5.34
CA GLY A 862 -9.29 -32.22 -4.50
C GLY A 862 -10.39 -31.44 -5.22
N SER A 863 -11.12 -30.62 -4.46
CA SER A 863 -12.17 -29.73 -4.98
C SER A 863 -11.94 -28.27 -4.60
N ILE A 864 -12.19 -27.36 -5.53
CA ILE A 864 -12.04 -25.91 -5.34
C ILE A 864 -13.15 -25.40 -4.41
N VAL A 865 -12.75 -24.84 -3.27
CA VAL A 865 -13.60 -24.29 -2.20
C VAL A 865 -14.03 -22.86 -2.52
N ALA A 866 -13.06 -22.07 -3.00
CA ALA A 866 -13.22 -20.68 -3.40
C ALA A 866 -12.09 -20.31 -4.37
N ALA A 867 -12.38 -19.39 -5.28
CA ALA A 867 -11.40 -18.70 -6.12
C ALA A 867 -11.70 -17.20 -6.08
N TRP A 868 -10.66 -16.37 -6.13
CA TRP A 868 -10.76 -14.91 -6.09
C TRP A 868 -9.62 -14.29 -6.92
N ALA A 869 -9.87 -13.16 -7.57
CA ALA A 869 -8.85 -12.37 -8.24
C ALA A 869 -9.12 -10.86 -8.15
N ILE A 870 -8.10 -10.08 -8.50
CA ILE A 870 -8.04 -8.61 -8.50
C ILE A 870 -9.29 -7.95 -9.10
N GLY A 871 -9.73 -6.88 -8.45
CA GLY A 871 -11.03 -6.22 -8.69
C GLY A 871 -12.23 -6.94 -8.05
N GLY A 872 -12.09 -8.23 -7.73
CA GLY A 872 -13.06 -9.02 -6.98
C GLY A 872 -13.30 -8.49 -5.57
N GLY A 873 -14.57 -8.35 -5.17
CA GLY A 873 -14.96 -8.17 -3.77
C GLY A 873 -15.41 -9.50 -3.14
N ASP A 874 -16.10 -9.40 -2.01
CA ASP A 874 -16.71 -10.53 -1.31
C ASP A 874 -17.55 -11.43 -2.23
N VAL A 875 -17.35 -12.75 -2.11
CA VAL A 875 -18.21 -13.75 -2.75
C VAL A 875 -19.20 -14.27 -1.72
N ILE A 876 -20.44 -13.79 -1.78
CA ILE A 876 -21.55 -14.22 -0.92
C ILE A 876 -22.37 -15.29 -1.66
N TYR A 877 -22.57 -16.47 -1.07
CA TYR A 877 -23.40 -17.52 -1.68
C TYR A 877 -24.90 -17.30 -1.38
N PRO A 878 -25.81 -17.56 -2.33
CA PRO A 878 -27.26 -17.51 -2.11
C PRO A 878 -27.74 -18.37 -0.93
N ASP A 879 -28.86 -17.98 -0.32
CA ASP A 879 -29.45 -18.57 0.88
C ASP A 879 -29.69 -20.09 0.86
N HIS A 880 -29.88 -20.68 -0.33
CA HIS A 880 -30.14 -22.11 -0.55
C HIS A 880 -28.90 -22.94 -0.91
N VAL A 881 -27.70 -22.35 -0.96
CA VAL A 881 -26.42 -23.03 -1.30
C VAL A 881 -25.28 -22.69 -0.35
N GLY A 882 -24.42 -23.65 -0.02
CA GLY A 882 -23.15 -23.38 0.66
C GLY A 882 -22.13 -24.49 0.46
N TYR A 883 -20.85 -24.20 0.71
CA TYR A 883 -19.78 -25.17 0.44
C TYR A 883 -19.57 -26.11 1.64
N PRO A 884 -19.59 -27.44 1.46
CA PRO A 884 -19.62 -28.38 2.57
C PRO A 884 -18.23 -28.63 3.20
N ILE A 885 -18.17 -28.46 4.52
CA ILE A 885 -17.02 -28.80 5.39
C ILE A 885 -17.49 -29.59 6.62
N GLY A 886 -16.61 -30.36 7.27
CA GLY A 886 -16.95 -31.20 8.42
C GLY A 886 -17.84 -32.43 8.10
N ASP A 887 -17.85 -32.86 6.84
CA ASP A 887 -18.53 -34.06 6.35
C ASP A 887 -17.63 -35.31 6.41
N GLU A 888 -18.16 -36.50 6.06
CA GLU A 888 -17.36 -37.74 5.99
C GLU A 888 -16.28 -37.69 4.90
N GLU A 889 -16.35 -36.70 4.00
CA GLU A 889 -15.39 -36.44 2.93
C GLU A 889 -14.33 -35.40 3.32
N ASP A 890 -14.35 -34.88 4.56
CA ASP A 890 -13.39 -33.89 5.01
C ASP A 890 -12.01 -34.53 5.27
N SER A 891 -10.99 -33.98 4.62
CA SER A 891 -9.60 -34.35 4.84
C SER A 891 -8.99 -33.66 6.06
N GLY A 892 -9.67 -32.63 6.59
CA GLY A 892 -9.15 -31.77 7.65
C GLY A 892 -8.11 -30.75 7.17
N HIS A 893 -7.90 -30.62 5.85
CA HIS A 893 -6.82 -29.80 5.29
C HIS A 893 -7.24 -29.05 4.03
N MET A 894 -6.80 -27.79 3.89
CA MET A 894 -6.95 -26.99 2.68
C MET A 894 -5.60 -26.43 2.22
N LEU A 895 -5.33 -26.50 0.91
CA LEU A 895 -4.22 -25.79 0.28
C LEU A 895 -4.72 -24.44 -0.20
N MET A 896 -4.08 -23.35 0.22
CA MET A 896 -4.18 -22.06 -0.44
C MET A 896 -3.03 -21.91 -1.42
N GLU A 897 -3.36 -21.53 -2.64
CA GLU A 897 -2.42 -21.12 -3.68
C GLU A 897 -2.68 -19.65 -4.00
N VAL A 898 -1.63 -18.82 -3.99
CA VAL A 898 -1.66 -17.39 -4.29
C VAL A 898 -0.75 -17.11 -5.47
N HIS A 899 -1.29 -16.46 -6.50
CA HIS A 899 -0.52 -15.86 -7.58
C HIS A 899 -0.19 -14.41 -7.24
N TYR A 900 1.11 -14.10 -7.21
CA TYR A 900 1.63 -12.74 -7.20
C TYR A 900 2.06 -12.33 -8.60
N ASP A 901 1.49 -11.23 -9.09
CA ASP A 901 1.92 -10.56 -10.32
C ASP A 901 2.77 -9.35 -9.94
N ASN A 902 4.08 -9.42 -10.18
CA ASN A 902 5.04 -8.38 -9.81
C ASN A 902 5.74 -7.80 -11.07
N PRO A 903 5.01 -7.14 -11.99
CA PRO A 903 5.53 -6.67 -13.27
C PRO A 903 6.50 -5.47 -13.15
N GLN A 904 6.70 -4.94 -11.94
CA GLN A 904 7.75 -3.95 -11.65
C GLN A 904 9.04 -4.61 -11.14
N LEU A 905 9.07 -5.94 -10.96
CA LEU A 905 10.13 -6.69 -10.29
C LEU A 905 10.49 -6.10 -8.91
N ALA A 906 9.50 -5.47 -8.27
CA ALA A 906 9.67 -4.76 -7.02
C ALA A 906 10.19 -5.74 -5.97
N SER A 907 11.27 -5.35 -5.31
CA SER A 907 11.86 -6.13 -4.24
C SER A 907 11.49 -5.54 -2.88
N GLY A 908 11.94 -6.13 -1.77
CA GLY A 908 11.52 -5.70 -0.43
C GLY A 908 10.12 -6.18 0.01
N MET A 909 9.24 -6.54 -0.93
CA MET A 909 7.85 -6.91 -0.64
C MET A 909 7.71 -8.18 0.20
N SER A 910 6.69 -8.20 1.05
CA SER A 910 6.27 -9.34 1.85
C SER A 910 4.75 -9.36 1.97
N ASP A 911 4.14 -10.53 2.07
CA ASP A 911 2.70 -10.70 2.00
C ASP A 911 2.15 -11.66 3.06
N SER A 912 1.10 -11.23 3.76
CA SER A 912 0.27 -12.07 4.64
C SER A 912 -1.19 -12.06 4.20
N SER A 913 -1.43 -11.85 2.90
CA SER A 913 -2.74 -11.85 2.30
C SER A 913 -3.32 -13.25 2.21
N GLY A 914 -4.61 -13.35 1.92
CA GLY A 914 -5.32 -14.61 1.80
C GLY A 914 -6.82 -14.38 1.81
N ILE A 915 -7.56 -15.29 2.45
CA ILE A 915 -9.02 -15.27 2.43
C ILE A 915 -9.63 -15.65 3.78
N ARG A 916 -10.67 -14.91 4.19
CA ARG A 916 -11.56 -15.27 5.30
C ARG A 916 -12.76 -16.03 4.77
N LEU A 917 -13.06 -17.15 5.41
CA LEU A 917 -14.21 -18.01 5.11
C LEU A 917 -15.21 -17.91 6.27
N THR A 918 -16.40 -17.38 5.99
CA THR A 918 -17.50 -17.36 6.98
C THR A 918 -18.39 -18.59 6.79
N TYR A 919 -18.61 -19.35 7.86
CA TYR A 919 -19.30 -20.64 7.86
C TYR A 919 -20.32 -20.81 9.00
N THR A 920 -21.26 -21.74 8.83
CA THR A 920 -22.43 -21.94 9.71
C THR A 920 -22.81 -23.43 9.85
N PRO A 921 -23.30 -23.88 11.03
CA PRO A 921 -23.89 -25.20 11.23
C PRO A 921 -25.33 -25.30 10.69
N GLU A 922 -25.97 -24.16 10.38
CA GLU A 922 -27.28 -24.11 9.77
C GLU A 922 -27.17 -24.43 8.26
N LEU A 923 -27.21 -25.73 7.96
CA LEU A 923 -27.10 -26.26 6.59
C LEU A 923 -28.15 -25.63 5.67
N ARG A 924 -27.69 -25.17 4.51
CA ARG A 924 -28.53 -24.71 3.40
C ARG A 924 -28.98 -25.90 2.55
N ASP A 925 -29.98 -25.70 1.70
CA ASP A 925 -30.65 -26.79 0.96
C ASP A 925 -29.72 -27.60 0.06
N ASN A 926 -28.66 -26.99 -0.49
CA ASN A 926 -27.77 -27.60 -1.47
C ASN A 926 -26.28 -27.38 -1.15
N ASP A 927 -25.45 -28.33 -1.57
CA ASP A 927 -24.00 -28.21 -1.57
C ASP A 927 -23.54 -27.55 -2.86
N ILE A 928 -22.74 -26.50 -2.75
CA ILE A 928 -22.12 -25.83 -3.90
C ILE A 928 -20.75 -26.44 -4.22
N GLY A 929 -20.38 -26.44 -5.49
CA GLY A 929 -19.03 -26.71 -5.97
C GLY A 929 -18.56 -25.62 -6.95
N THR A 930 -17.26 -25.63 -7.23
CA THR A 930 -16.64 -24.82 -8.29
C THR A 930 -16.09 -25.79 -9.34
N LEU A 931 -16.40 -25.53 -10.61
CA LEU A 931 -15.92 -26.30 -11.77
C LEU A 931 -15.14 -25.37 -12.69
N GLU A 932 -13.87 -25.65 -12.92
CA GLU A 932 -13.10 -24.99 -13.97
C GLU A 932 -13.41 -25.65 -15.33
N VAL A 933 -13.57 -24.80 -16.35
CA VAL A 933 -13.62 -25.19 -17.75
C VAL A 933 -12.80 -24.20 -18.57
N GLY A 934 -11.78 -24.68 -19.28
CA GLY A 934 -10.91 -23.82 -20.05
C GLY A 934 -10.18 -24.48 -21.21
N VAL A 935 -9.23 -23.71 -21.77
CA VAL A 935 -8.13 -24.25 -22.57
C VAL A 935 -7.07 -24.77 -21.59
N MET A 936 -6.78 -26.06 -21.63
CA MET A 936 -5.84 -26.72 -20.71
C MET A 936 -4.49 -25.98 -20.62
N VAL A 937 -4.17 -25.44 -19.43
CA VAL A 937 -2.97 -24.66 -19.14
C VAL A 937 -1.70 -25.45 -19.48
N SER A 938 -1.12 -25.14 -20.63
CA SER A 938 0.01 -25.88 -21.18
C SER A 938 0.66 -25.13 -22.33
N LYS A 939 1.91 -25.48 -22.65
CA LYS A 939 2.61 -24.97 -23.84
C LYS A 939 1.92 -25.33 -25.16
N TRP A 940 0.95 -26.25 -25.18
CA TRP A 940 0.18 -26.57 -26.39
C TRP A 940 -0.82 -25.48 -26.78
N HIS A 941 -1.21 -24.62 -25.84
CA HIS A 941 -1.94 -23.39 -26.15
C HIS A 941 -0.96 -22.37 -26.77
N VAL A 942 -1.27 -21.87 -27.98
CA VAL A 942 -0.34 -21.04 -28.77
C VAL A 942 -1.06 -19.80 -29.29
N ILE A 943 -0.58 -18.63 -28.89
CA ILE A 943 -1.03 -17.31 -29.35
C ILE A 943 0.08 -16.75 -30.26
N PRO A 944 -0.13 -16.65 -31.58
CA PRO A 944 0.88 -16.14 -32.51
C PRO A 944 1.07 -14.63 -32.37
N PRO A 945 2.26 -14.07 -32.65
CA PRO A 945 2.48 -12.62 -32.66
C PRO A 945 1.69 -11.90 -33.77
N HIS A 946 1.58 -10.58 -33.63
CA HIS A 946 0.98 -9.67 -34.62
C HIS A 946 -0.54 -9.87 -34.88
N ALA A 947 -1.25 -10.61 -34.04
CA ALA A 947 -2.71 -10.79 -34.16
C ALA A 947 -3.46 -9.77 -33.30
N VAL A 948 -4.49 -9.12 -33.86
CA VAL A 948 -5.34 -8.17 -33.11
C VAL A 948 -6.58 -8.83 -32.50
N ASP A 949 -6.91 -10.03 -32.99
CA ASP A 949 -8.18 -10.73 -32.80
C ASP A 949 -7.98 -12.26 -32.88
N PHE A 950 -6.94 -12.80 -32.21
CA PHE A 950 -6.69 -14.24 -32.20
C PHE A 950 -7.67 -14.96 -31.27
N ARG A 951 -8.51 -15.84 -31.82
CA ARG A 951 -9.49 -16.62 -31.04
C ARG A 951 -8.95 -17.98 -30.66
N SER A 952 -9.07 -18.31 -29.37
CA SER A 952 -8.84 -19.65 -28.81
C SER A 952 -10.08 -20.07 -28.01
N ALA A 953 -10.31 -21.37 -27.86
CA ALA A 953 -11.42 -21.86 -27.06
C ALA A 953 -11.18 -23.29 -26.56
N GLY A 954 -11.59 -23.55 -25.33
CA GLY A 954 -11.60 -24.86 -24.69
C GLY A 954 -13.01 -25.21 -24.21
N PHE A 955 -13.25 -26.48 -23.87
CA PHE A 955 -14.60 -26.96 -23.55
C PHE A 955 -14.60 -28.22 -22.70
N CYS A 956 -15.58 -28.30 -21.79
CA CYS A 956 -15.90 -29.51 -21.06
C CYS A 956 -16.80 -30.40 -21.91
N SER A 957 -16.31 -31.60 -22.26
CA SER A 957 -16.99 -32.50 -23.20
C SER A 957 -18.31 -33.06 -22.65
N PRO A 958 -19.29 -33.37 -23.51
CA PRO A 958 -20.55 -33.98 -23.08
C PRO A 958 -20.33 -35.36 -22.46
N GLN A 959 -19.23 -36.06 -22.79
CA GLN A 959 -18.85 -37.33 -22.17
C GLN A 959 -18.49 -37.14 -20.70
N CYS A 960 -17.67 -36.13 -20.38
CA CYS A 960 -17.31 -35.81 -19.00
C CYS A 960 -18.53 -35.35 -18.20
N LEU A 961 -19.27 -34.34 -18.68
CA LEU A 961 -20.47 -33.83 -17.98
C LEU A 961 -21.49 -34.94 -17.71
N SER A 962 -21.80 -35.78 -18.71
CA SER A 962 -22.77 -36.86 -18.53
C SER A 962 -22.32 -37.88 -17.50
N ALA A 963 -21.04 -38.29 -17.50
CA ALA A 963 -20.57 -39.34 -16.59
C ALA A 963 -20.66 -38.92 -15.12
N PHE A 964 -20.26 -37.69 -14.78
CA PHE A 964 -20.33 -37.19 -13.40
C PHE A 964 -21.77 -36.84 -12.97
N MET A 965 -22.63 -36.36 -13.87
CA MET A 965 -24.06 -36.18 -13.58
C MET A 965 -24.82 -37.51 -13.47
N GLU A 966 -24.40 -38.56 -14.19
CA GLU A 966 -24.94 -39.91 -14.04
C GLU A 966 -24.51 -40.56 -12.73
N GLU A 967 -23.30 -40.27 -12.21
CA GLU A 967 -22.89 -40.65 -10.85
C GLU A 967 -23.68 -39.89 -9.79
N LEU A 968 -23.86 -38.57 -9.96
CA LEU A 968 -24.65 -37.71 -9.07
C LEU A 968 -26.14 -38.10 -9.03
N GLY A 969 -26.68 -38.50 -10.19
CA GLY A 969 -28.08 -38.91 -10.38
C GLY A 969 -29.02 -37.78 -10.81
N GLU A 970 -28.55 -36.54 -10.92
CA GLU A 970 -29.33 -35.38 -11.37
C GLU A 970 -28.51 -34.32 -12.12
N PRO A 971 -29.16 -33.40 -12.88
CA PRO A 971 -28.50 -32.27 -13.54
C PRO A 971 -27.98 -31.24 -12.52
N ILE A 972 -26.95 -30.48 -12.90
CA ILE A 972 -26.46 -29.34 -12.10
C ILE A 972 -27.09 -28.03 -12.56
N LYS A 973 -26.98 -27.00 -11.73
CA LYS A 973 -27.31 -25.60 -12.03
C LYS A 973 -26.10 -24.72 -11.79
N ILE A 974 -25.72 -23.93 -12.78
CA ILE A 974 -24.74 -22.85 -12.63
C ILE A 974 -25.47 -21.63 -12.08
N ILE A 975 -24.89 -21.01 -11.04
CA ILE A 975 -25.42 -19.81 -10.38
C ILE A 975 -24.50 -18.59 -10.51
N GLY A 976 -23.24 -18.81 -10.84
CA GLY A 976 -22.26 -17.75 -11.01
C GLY A 976 -21.05 -18.22 -11.79
N VAL A 977 -20.25 -17.29 -12.29
CA VAL A 977 -19.05 -17.57 -13.07
C VAL A 977 -18.02 -16.45 -12.91
N MET A 978 -16.76 -16.84 -12.82
CA MET A 978 -15.59 -15.96 -12.86
C MET A 978 -14.80 -16.27 -14.14
N LEU A 979 -14.46 -15.25 -14.92
CA LEU A 979 -13.78 -15.35 -16.22
C LEU A 979 -12.29 -15.00 -16.04
N HIS A 980 -11.37 -15.85 -16.53
CA HIS A 980 -9.93 -15.68 -16.29
C HIS A 980 -9.07 -15.83 -17.57
N ALA A 981 -8.13 -14.90 -17.76
CA ALA A 981 -7.08 -14.86 -18.79
C ALA A 981 -5.94 -13.91 -18.34
N HIS A 982 -4.83 -13.87 -19.07
CA HIS A 982 -3.70 -12.96 -18.80
C HIS A 982 -3.70 -11.74 -19.73
N LEU A 983 -2.56 -11.04 -19.83
CA LEU A 983 -2.43 -9.67 -20.36
C LEU A 983 -2.86 -9.46 -21.82
N LEU A 984 -2.86 -10.49 -22.67
CA LEU A 984 -3.32 -10.39 -24.05
C LEU A 984 -4.84 -10.57 -24.16
N GLY A 985 -5.50 -11.12 -23.14
CA GLY A 985 -6.94 -11.36 -23.10
C GLY A 985 -7.72 -10.04 -23.21
N VAL A 986 -8.59 -9.93 -24.21
CA VAL A 986 -9.41 -8.72 -24.44
C VAL A 986 -10.90 -9.00 -24.57
N LYS A 987 -11.30 -10.26 -24.82
CA LYS A 987 -12.72 -10.69 -24.76
C LYS A 987 -12.81 -12.13 -24.28
N LEU A 988 -13.74 -12.42 -23.37
CA LEU A 988 -14.02 -13.76 -22.88
C LEU A 988 -15.51 -14.10 -23.01
N ASN A 989 -15.85 -15.35 -23.31
CA ASN A 989 -17.23 -15.82 -23.41
C ASN A 989 -17.38 -17.28 -22.94
N ALA A 990 -18.02 -17.45 -21.79
CA ALA A 990 -18.48 -18.72 -21.25
C ALA A 990 -19.86 -19.05 -21.83
N ARG A 991 -20.04 -20.25 -22.41
CA ARG A 991 -21.25 -20.65 -23.13
C ARG A 991 -21.72 -22.05 -22.77
N LEU A 992 -23.02 -22.27 -22.91
CA LEU A 992 -23.67 -23.58 -22.91
C LEU A 992 -24.09 -23.95 -24.33
N ILE A 993 -23.84 -25.19 -24.74
CA ILE A 993 -24.59 -25.84 -25.81
C ILE A 993 -25.53 -26.85 -25.17
N HIS A 994 -26.84 -26.60 -25.31
CA HIS A 994 -27.91 -27.49 -24.87
C HIS A 994 -28.77 -27.88 -26.08
N ASN A 995 -28.95 -29.18 -26.33
CA ASN A 995 -29.72 -29.70 -27.47
C ASN A 995 -29.32 -29.11 -28.85
N GLY A 996 -28.05 -28.70 -29.02
CA GLY A 996 -27.53 -28.08 -30.24
C GLY A 996 -27.87 -26.59 -30.43
N VAL A 997 -28.48 -25.95 -29.44
CA VAL A 997 -28.62 -24.48 -29.35
C VAL A 997 -27.48 -23.94 -28.49
N GLU A 998 -26.89 -22.82 -28.91
CA GLU A 998 -25.80 -22.16 -28.18
C GLU A 998 -26.31 -20.90 -27.47
N THR A 999 -26.00 -20.78 -26.18
CA THR A 999 -26.37 -19.64 -25.33
C THR A 999 -25.15 -19.15 -24.54
N ASP A 1000 -24.91 -17.84 -24.54
CA ASP A 1000 -23.90 -17.20 -23.68
C ASP A 1000 -24.36 -17.34 -22.21
N ILE A 1001 -23.47 -17.79 -21.31
CA ILE A 1001 -23.67 -17.88 -19.85
C ILE A 1001 -23.19 -16.57 -19.21
N ALA A 1002 -21.96 -16.19 -19.53
CA ALA A 1002 -21.40 -14.88 -19.22
C ALA A 1002 -20.42 -14.49 -20.32
N ARG A 1003 -20.42 -13.22 -20.65
CA ARG A 1003 -19.60 -12.66 -21.71
C ARG A 1003 -19.02 -11.34 -21.24
N ASP A 1004 -17.80 -11.08 -21.70
CA ASP A 1004 -17.17 -9.79 -21.58
C ASP A 1004 -16.45 -9.45 -22.88
N ASP A 1005 -17.08 -8.59 -23.68
CA ASP A 1005 -16.51 -8.09 -24.92
C ASP A 1005 -15.48 -6.95 -24.71
N ASN A 1006 -15.20 -6.52 -23.46
CA ASN A 1006 -14.19 -5.51 -23.12
C ASN A 1006 -13.38 -5.90 -21.86
N TYR A 1007 -13.07 -7.19 -21.71
CA TYR A 1007 -12.41 -7.76 -20.53
C TYR A 1007 -11.17 -6.99 -20.08
N ASP A 1008 -11.00 -6.87 -18.76
CA ASP A 1008 -9.86 -6.24 -18.12
C ASP A 1008 -9.20 -7.22 -17.15
N PHE A 1009 -7.90 -7.46 -17.36
CA PHE A 1009 -7.04 -8.27 -16.49
C PHE A 1009 -7.07 -7.81 -15.02
N ASN A 1010 -7.34 -6.53 -14.74
CA ASN A 1010 -7.39 -5.98 -13.38
C ASN A 1010 -8.80 -5.98 -12.77
N LEU A 1011 -9.81 -6.58 -13.45
CA LEU A 1011 -11.20 -6.62 -12.98
C LEU A 1011 -11.85 -7.98 -13.25
N GLN A 1012 -11.54 -8.95 -12.39
CA GLN A 1012 -11.86 -10.37 -12.59
C GLN A 1012 -12.91 -10.90 -11.60
N ASN A 1013 -13.98 -10.12 -11.37
CA ASN A 1013 -15.01 -10.46 -10.38
C ASN A 1013 -15.81 -11.71 -10.75
N THR A 1014 -16.09 -12.55 -9.75
CA THR A 1014 -17.16 -13.57 -9.79
C THR A 1014 -18.52 -12.90 -10.00
N ARG A 1015 -19.21 -13.24 -11.09
CA ARG A 1015 -20.52 -12.69 -11.47
C ARG A 1015 -21.61 -13.69 -11.10
N MET A 1016 -22.56 -13.29 -10.27
CA MET A 1016 -23.76 -14.08 -10.00
C MET A 1016 -24.76 -13.91 -11.15
N LEU A 1017 -25.32 -15.00 -11.67
CA LEU A 1017 -26.22 -14.99 -12.81
C LEU A 1017 -27.60 -14.43 -12.43
N LYS A 1018 -28.29 -13.81 -13.40
CA LYS A 1018 -29.69 -13.37 -13.24
C LYS A 1018 -30.63 -14.55 -12.98
N GLU A 1019 -30.44 -15.62 -13.75
CA GLU A 1019 -31.24 -16.84 -13.72
C GLU A 1019 -30.27 -18.02 -13.66
N GLU A 1020 -30.57 -19.01 -12.84
CA GLU A 1020 -29.76 -20.23 -12.72
C GLU A 1020 -29.85 -21.05 -14.00
N ILE A 1021 -28.70 -21.46 -14.55
CA ILE A 1021 -28.65 -22.22 -15.80
C ILE A 1021 -28.49 -23.71 -15.49
N THR A 1022 -29.55 -24.49 -15.74
CA THR A 1022 -29.48 -25.96 -15.61
C THR A 1022 -28.68 -26.57 -16.77
N VAL A 1023 -27.67 -27.37 -16.44
CA VAL A 1023 -26.82 -28.13 -17.37
C VAL A 1023 -27.17 -29.61 -17.26
N TYR A 1024 -27.50 -30.23 -18.38
CA TYR A 1024 -27.97 -31.61 -18.44
C TYR A 1024 -26.91 -32.58 -18.99
N PRO A 1025 -27.02 -33.90 -18.70
CA PRO A 1025 -26.27 -34.92 -19.43
C PRO A 1025 -26.45 -34.77 -20.95
N GLY A 1026 -25.33 -34.71 -21.67
CA GLY A 1026 -25.26 -34.47 -23.11
C GLY A 1026 -24.97 -33.02 -23.53
N ASP A 1027 -24.96 -32.07 -22.59
CA ASP A 1027 -24.62 -30.68 -22.86
C ASP A 1027 -23.10 -30.43 -22.97
N THR A 1028 -22.69 -29.22 -23.31
CA THR A 1028 -21.27 -28.84 -23.41
C THR A 1028 -21.06 -27.43 -22.90
N LEU A 1029 -20.10 -27.24 -22.00
CA LEU A 1029 -19.64 -25.93 -21.54
C LEU A 1029 -18.41 -25.50 -22.34
N ILE A 1030 -18.35 -24.25 -22.80
CA ILE A 1030 -17.27 -23.74 -23.65
C ILE A 1030 -16.77 -22.41 -23.09
N THR A 1031 -15.46 -22.27 -22.98
CA THR A 1031 -14.78 -21.00 -22.68
C THR A 1031 -14.03 -20.56 -23.93
N GLU A 1032 -14.36 -19.39 -24.47
CA GLU A 1032 -13.71 -18.79 -25.64
C GLU A 1032 -13.07 -17.45 -25.28
N CYS A 1033 -11.80 -17.30 -25.64
CA CYS A 1033 -11.00 -16.11 -25.40
C CYS A 1033 -10.51 -15.51 -26.72
N ILE A 1034 -10.45 -14.17 -26.78
CA ILE A 1034 -9.87 -13.42 -27.88
C ILE A 1034 -8.69 -12.60 -27.36
N TYR A 1035 -7.55 -12.76 -28.03
CA TYR A 1035 -6.26 -12.19 -27.65
C TYR A 1035 -5.78 -11.12 -28.63
N ASN A 1036 -5.08 -10.12 -28.10
CA ASN A 1036 -4.45 -9.04 -28.87
C ASN A 1036 -2.91 -9.03 -28.70
N SER A 1037 -2.24 -9.92 -29.42
CA SER A 1037 -0.78 -10.02 -29.53
C SER A 1037 -0.16 -9.07 -30.56
N ALA A 1038 -0.90 -8.05 -31.02
CA ALA A 1038 -0.49 -7.21 -32.15
C ALA A 1038 0.84 -6.46 -31.94
N HIS A 1039 1.21 -6.26 -30.68
CA HIS A 1039 2.41 -5.59 -30.20
C HIS A 1039 3.55 -6.55 -29.82
N LYS A 1040 3.34 -7.87 -29.89
CA LYS A 1040 4.34 -8.91 -29.64
C LYS A 1040 5.04 -9.28 -30.95
N ASP A 1041 6.34 -9.57 -30.86
CA ASP A 1041 7.19 -10.03 -31.97
C ASP A 1041 7.50 -11.54 -31.91
N SER A 1042 7.13 -12.22 -30.82
CA SER A 1042 7.34 -13.65 -30.55
C SER A 1042 6.03 -14.35 -30.20
N VAL A 1043 6.02 -15.67 -30.21
CA VAL A 1043 4.88 -16.48 -29.79
C VAL A 1043 4.68 -16.36 -28.27
N VAL A 1044 3.42 -16.30 -27.85
CA VAL A 1044 3.04 -16.45 -26.44
C VAL A 1044 2.35 -17.79 -26.27
N PHE A 1045 2.76 -18.54 -25.25
CA PHE A 1045 2.29 -19.89 -24.98
C PHE A 1045 1.37 -19.89 -23.76
N GLY A 1046 0.58 -20.95 -23.59
CA GLY A 1046 -0.13 -21.17 -22.35
C GLY A 1046 0.80 -21.53 -21.19
N GLY A 1047 0.41 -21.15 -19.98
CA GLY A 1047 1.17 -21.43 -18.77
C GLY A 1047 0.86 -20.46 -17.64
N LEU A 1048 1.63 -20.60 -16.57
CA LEU A 1048 1.38 -19.93 -15.29
C LEU A 1048 1.82 -18.47 -15.28
N ALA A 1049 2.84 -18.07 -16.07
CA ALA A 1049 3.33 -16.69 -15.99
C ALA A 1049 2.31 -15.68 -16.53
N THR A 1050 2.24 -14.48 -15.95
CA THR A 1050 1.45 -13.34 -16.46
C THR A 1050 1.81 -12.94 -17.89
N THR A 1051 3.04 -13.27 -18.32
CA THR A 1051 3.55 -13.05 -19.68
C THR A 1051 3.22 -14.20 -20.65
N GLU A 1052 2.70 -15.30 -20.12
CA GLU A 1052 2.07 -16.45 -20.79
C GLU A 1052 0.53 -16.28 -20.72
N GLU A 1053 -0.28 -17.26 -21.15
CA GLU A 1053 -1.74 -17.10 -21.25
C GLU A 1053 -2.59 -18.24 -20.68
N MET A 1054 -3.78 -17.86 -20.18
CA MET A 1054 -4.85 -18.74 -19.71
C MET A 1054 -6.18 -18.44 -20.44
N CYS A 1055 -7.13 -19.37 -20.39
CA CYS A 1055 -8.47 -19.19 -20.95
C CYS A 1055 -9.50 -20.01 -20.19
N GLU A 1056 -9.98 -19.48 -19.07
CA GLU A 1056 -10.72 -20.26 -18.07
C GLU A 1056 -12.02 -19.62 -17.63
N SER A 1057 -12.91 -20.46 -17.10
CA SER A 1057 -14.15 -20.05 -16.46
C SER A 1057 -14.41 -20.93 -15.25
N PHE A 1058 -14.43 -20.32 -14.06
CA PHE A 1058 -14.77 -20.99 -12.81
C PHE A 1058 -16.27 -20.86 -12.57
N PHE A 1059 -17.01 -21.92 -12.88
CA PHE A 1059 -18.46 -21.98 -12.67
C PHE A 1059 -18.78 -22.37 -11.23
N LEU A 1060 -19.53 -21.53 -10.53
CA LEU A 1060 -20.18 -21.87 -9.27
C LEU A 1060 -21.48 -22.63 -9.57
N TYR A 1061 -21.62 -23.85 -9.06
CA TYR A 1061 -22.75 -24.73 -9.38
C TYR A 1061 -23.26 -25.56 -8.20
N TYR A 1062 -24.50 -26.05 -8.28
CA TYR A 1062 -25.08 -27.02 -7.35
C TYR A 1062 -26.03 -28.01 -8.05
N PRO A 1063 -26.29 -29.20 -7.49
CA PRO A 1063 -25.58 -29.80 -6.37
C PRO A 1063 -24.13 -30.16 -6.77
N LYS A 1064 -23.21 -30.07 -5.80
CA LYS A 1064 -21.80 -30.44 -5.96
C LYS A 1064 -21.65 -31.88 -6.47
N PHE A 1065 -20.77 -32.11 -7.44
CA PHE A 1065 -20.37 -33.45 -7.89
C PHE A 1065 -18.85 -33.69 -7.77
N ASN A 1066 -18.40 -34.88 -8.17
CA ASN A 1066 -17.02 -35.34 -7.99
C ASN A 1066 -16.08 -34.99 -9.17
N MET A 1067 -16.22 -33.80 -9.75
CA MET A 1067 -15.33 -33.28 -10.81
C MET A 1067 -14.96 -31.82 -10.53
N THR A 1068 -13.68 -31.48 -10.74
CA THR A 1068 -13.12 -30.15 -10.42
C THR A 1068 -12.62 -29.40 -11.67
N PHE A 1069 -11.94 -30.11 -12.58
CA PHE A 1069 -11.39 -29.58 -13.83
C PHE A 1069 -12.00 -30.32 -15.03
N CYS A 1070 -12.33 -29.60 -16.11
CA CYS A 1070 -12.90 -30.21 -17.31
C CYS A 1070 -12.62 -29.37 -18.58
N ASP A 1071 -11.51 -29.69 -19.22
CA ASP A 1071 -10.86 -28.82 -20.20
C ASP A 1071 -10.70 -29.50 -21.55
N SER A 1072 -10.30 -28.70 -22.53
CA SER A 1072 -9.79 -29.24 -23.78
C SER A 1072 -8.68 -28.38 -24.36
N THR A 1073 -7.94 -28.95 -25.31
CA THR A 1073 -6.87 -28.27 -26.03
C THR A 1073 -6.79 -28.79 -27.47
N PRO A 1074 -6.46 -27.96 -28.47
CA PRO A 1074 -6.35 -28.43 -29.85
C PRO A 1074 -5.37 -29.60 -29.97
N ASN A 1075 -5.69 -30.59 -30.80
CA ASN A 1075 -4.86 -31.77 -30.96
C ASN A 1075 -3.45 -31.37 -31.46
N VAL A 1076 -2.45 -31.60 -30.61
CA VAL A 1076 -1.07 -31.17 -30.81
C VAL A 1076 -0.45 -31.69 -32.12
N HIS A 1077 -0.90 -32.85 -32.63
CA HIS A 1077 -0.48 -33.33 -33.96
C HIS A 1077 -0.87 -32.34 -35.06
N HIS A 1078 -2.07 -31.77 -35.01
CA HIS A 1078 -2.51 -30.79 -36.00
C HIS A 1078 -1.78 -29.46 -35.83
N THR A 1079 -1.53 -29.03 -34.58
CA THR A 1079 -0.78 -27.81 -34.26
C THR A 1079 0.64 -27.85 -34.84
N VAL A 1080 1.41 -28.93 -34.62
CA VAL A 1080 2.78 -29.03 -35.15
C VAL A 1080 2.83 -29.33 -36.65
N ASN A 1081 1.82 -30.02 -37.20
CA ASN A 1081 1.67 -30.19 -38.64
C ASN A 1081 1.46 -28.83 -39.34
N PHE A 1082 0.74 -27.88 -38.72
CA PHE A 1082 0.58 -26.51 -39.24
C PHE A 1082 1.92 -25.76 -39.27
N ALA A 1083 2.79 -25.98 -38.29
CA ALA A 1083 4.15 -25.45 -38.27
C ALA A 1083 5.08 -26.09 -39.32
N GLY A 1084 4.71 -27.25 -39.87
CA GLY A 1084 5.44 -27.94 -40.95
C GLY A 1084 6.20 -29.20 -40.52
N VAL A 1085 6.04 -29.63 -39.26
CA VAL A 1085 6.51 -30.94 -38.79
C VAL A 1085 5.76 -32.04 -39.57
N GLN A 1086 6.49 -33.06 -40.01
CA GLN A 1086 5.94 -34.19 -40.78
C GLN A 1086 5.80 -35.44 -39.93
N ASN A 1087 6.64 -35.59 -38.91
CA ASN A 1087 6.64 -36.71 -37.99
C ASN A 1087 7.39 -36.32 -36.71
N PHE A 1088 6.91 -36.78 -35.56
CA PHE A 1088 7.48 -36.51 -34.25
C PHE A 1088 7.18 -37.68 -33.29
N VAL A 1089 7.81 -37.68 -32.12
CA VAL A 1089 7.48 -38.58 -31.01
C VAL A 1089 7.25 -37.77 -29.74
N PHE A 1090 6.49 -38.33 -28.80
CA PHE A 1090 6.42 -37.82 -27.44
C PHE A 1090 7.51 -38.47 -26.59
N ASP A 1091 8.05 -37.75 -25.61
CA ASP A 1091 8.83 -38.34 -24.51
C ASP A 1091 7.93 -38.78 -23.34
N GLU A 1092 8.54 -39.25 -22.24
CA GLU A 1092 7.83 -39.68 -21.03
C GLU A 1092 7.12 -38.52 -20.29
N SER A 1093 7.41 -37.27 -20.66
CA SER A 1093 6.80 -36.04 -20.15
C SER A 1093 5.85 -35.39 -21.17
N PHE A 1094 5.46 -36.11 -22.24
CA PHE A 1094 4.60 -35.64 -23.33
C PHE A 1094 5.13 -34.43 -24.13
N ASN A 1095 6.43 -34.12 -24.08
CA ASN A 1095 7.01 -33.09 -24.94
C ASN A 1095 7.12 -33.60 -26.39
N VAL A 1096 6.93 -32.70 -27.36
CA VAL A 1096 7.06 -33.02 -28.79
C VAL A 1096 8.53 -32.99 -29.21
N HIS A 1097 9.00 -34.10 -29.78
CA HIS A 1097 10.33 -34.23 -30.38
C HIS A 1097 10.23 -34.49 -31.90
N PRO A 1098 10.45 -33.47 -32.77
CA PRO A 1098 10.37 -33.64 -34.22
C PRO A 1098 11.44 -34.58 -34.75
N ILE A 1099 11.04 -35.52 -35.62
CA ILE A 1099 11.94 -36.45 -36.32
C ILE A 1099 11.93 -36.26 -37.84
N ALA A 1100 11.01 -35.46 -38.38
CA ALA A 1100 11.04 -34.95 -39.76
C ALA A 1100 10.25 -33.64 -39.86
N PRO A 1101 10.68 -32.65 -40.68
CA PRO A 1101 11.81 -32.67 -41.60
C PRO A 1101 13.19 -32.51 -40.92
N GLU A 1102 14.28 -32.86 -41.63
CA GLU A 1102 15.65 -32.90 -41.07
C GLU A 1102 16.11 -31.60 -40.39
N HIS A 1103 15.69 -30.43 -40.90
CA HIS A 1103 16.05 -29.12 -40.33
C HIS A 1103 15.30 -28.77 -39.04
N MET A 1104 14.29 -29.55 -38.64
CA MET A 1104 13.56 -29.41 -37.38
C MET A 1104 13.95 -30.47 -36.33
N VAL A 1105 14.86 -31.39 -36.67
CA VAL A 1105 15.27 -32.46 -35.74
C VAL A 1105 16.06 -31.86 -34.59
N ASN A 1106 15.65 -32.20 -33.36
CA ASN A 1106 16.08 -31.63 -32.07
C ASN A 1106 15.57 -30.22 -31.75
N MET A 1107 14.63 -29.65 -32.50
CA MET A 1107 13.92 -28.43 -32.04
C MET A 1107 12.90 -28.79 -30.95
N SER A 1108 12.72 -27.94 -29.95
CA SER A 1108 11.61 -28.05 -28.99
C SER A 1108 10.26 -27.73 -29.64
N TYR A 1109 9.15 -27.97 -28.92
CA TYR A 1109 7.82 -27.56 -29.37
C TYR A 1109 7.74 -26.05 -29.60
N GLU A 1110 8.27 -25.27 -28.65
CA GLU A 1110 8.30 -23.81 -28.67
C GLU A 1110 9.14 -23.30 -29.84
N GLU A 1111 10.35 -23.85 -30.04
CA GLU A 1111 11.19 -23.51 -31.19
C GLU A 1111 10.50 -23.82 -32.53
N VAL A 1112 9.72 -24.91 -32.62
CA VAL A 1112 8.92 -25.24 -33.81
C VAL A 1112 7.85 -24.18 -34.08
N MET A 1113 7.16 -23.71 -33.05
CA MET A 1113 6.11 -22.69 -33.20
C MET A 1113 6.68 -21.28 -33.45
N GLU A 1114 7.84 -20.95 -32.90
CA GLU A 1114 8.59 -19.70 -33.19
C GLU A 1114 9.19 -19.68 -34.60
N ALA A 1115 9.60 -20.82 -35.14
CA ALA A 1115 10.11 -20.91 -36.52
C ALA A 1115 9.02 -20.71 -37.60
N VAL A 1116 7.75 -20.64 -37.22
CA VAL A 1116 6.65 -20.35 -38.14
C VAL A 1116 6.73 -18.87 -38.57
N PRO A 1117 6.77 -18.54 -39.87
CA PRO A 1117 6.79 -17.14 -40.31
C PRO A 1117 5.40 -16.52 -40.10
N TRP A 1118 5.18 -16.00 -38.90
CA TRP A 1118 3.92 -15.41 -38.48
C TRP A 1118 3.65 -14.08 -39.20
N THR A 1119 2.42 -13.95 -39.66
CA THR A 1119 1.85 -12.70 -40.18
C THR A 1119 0.43 -12.62 -39.64
N ARG A 1120 -0.16 -11.41 -39.60
CA ARG A 1120 -1.55 -11.24 -39.16
C ARG A 1120 -2.54 -12.14 -39.91
N GLU A 1121 -2.32 -12.34 -41.23
CA GLU A 1121 -3.11 -13.28 -42.03
C GLU A 1121 -2.91 -14.73 -41.58
N LYS A 1122 -1.65 -15.17 -41.41
CA LYS A 1122 -1.34 -16.53 -40.95
C LYS A 1122 -1.82 -16.82 -39.53
N GLY A 1123 -1.83 -15.82 -38.64
CA GLY A 1123 -2.37 -15.94 -37.28
C GLY A 1123 -3.89 -16.15 -37.28
N ARG A 1124 -4.63 -15.43 -38.13
CA ARG A 1124 -6.06 -15.67 -38.35
C ARG A 1124 -6.30 -17.07 -38.93
N ASP A 1125 -5.57 -17.43 -39.99
CA ASP A 1125 -5.68 -18.74 -40.64
C ASP A 1125 -5.37 -19.90 -39.66
N PHE A 1126 -4.45 -19.67 -38.69
CA PHE A 1126 -4.16 -20.61 -37.60
C PHE A 1126 -5.32 -20.72 -36.60
N SER A 1127 -5.90 -19.60 -36.15
CA SER A 1127 -7.09 -19.60 -35.28
C SER A 1127 -8.27 -20.35 -35.93
N GLU A 1128 -8.56 -20.06 -37.20
CA GLU A 1128 -9.58 -20.79 -37.97
C GLU A 1128 -9.22 -22.27 -38.14
N PHE A 1129 -7.95 -22.61 -38.35
CA PHE A 1129 -7.49 -24.00 -38.43
C PHE A 1129 -7.71 -24.76 -37.12
N LEU A 1130 -7.32 -24.20 -35.97
CA LEU A 1130 -7.52 -24.82 -34.65
C LEU A 1130 -9.00 -25.08 -34.36
N LEU A 1131 -9.89 -24.11 -34.62
CA LEU A 1131 -11.33 -24.25 -34.39
C LEU A 1131 -12.05 -25.17 -35.40
N ASN A 1132 -11.38 -25.55 -36.50
CA ASN A 1132 -11.82 -26.60 -37.43
C ASN A 1132 -11.10 -27.95 -37.21
N SER A 1133 -10.22 -28.03 -36.21
CA SER A 1133 -9.44 -29.21 -35.84
C SER A 1133 -10.21 -30.19 -34.94
N THR A 1134 -9.55 -31.28 -34.56
CA THR A 1134 -9.87 -32.06 -33.37
C THR A 1134 -9.14 -31.54 -32.13
N PHE A 1135 -9.64 -31.91 -30.96
CA PHE A 1135 -9.22 -31.51 -29.63
C PHE A 1135 -9.02 -32.76 -28.76
N TYR A 1136 -8.05 -32.67 -27.85
CA TYR A 1136 -7.96 -33.53 -26.68
C TYR A 1136 -8.85 -32.96 -25.58
N SER A 1137 -9.70 -33.78 -24.95
CA SER A 1137 -10.46 -33.38 -23.75
C SER A 1137 -9.98 -34.13 -22.53
N TYR A 1138 -9.86 -33.40 -21.43
CA TYR A 1138 -9.43 -33.83 -20.12
C TYR A 1138 -10.55 -33.55 -19.12
N CYS A 1139 -10.77 -34.47 -18.18
CA CYS A 1139 -11.58 -34.18 -17.00
C CYS A 1139 -11.05 -34.95 -15.80
N GLN A 1140 -11.08 -34.29 -14.65
CA GLN A 1140 -10.43 -34.74 -13.43
C GLN A 1140 -11.46 -35.07 -12.35
N ALA A 1141 -11.49 -36.35 -11.98
CA ALA A 1141 -12.29 -36.86 -10.88
C ALA A 1141 -11.69 -36.48 -9.53
N THR A 1142 -12.53 -36.17 -8.54
CA THR A 1142 -12.13 -36.17 -7.13
C THR A 1142 -11.96 -37.62 -6.62
N PRO A 1143 -11.25 -37.86 -5.49
CA PRO A 1143 -11.00 -39.20 -4.97
C PRO A 1143 -12.25 -40.02 -4.58
N GLN A 1144 -13.42 -39.37 -4.51
CA GLN A 1144 -14.72 -39.95 -4.20
C GLN A 1144 -15.43 -40.55 -5.43
N SER A 1145 -15.01 -40.18 -6.65
CA SER A 1145 -15.67 -40.66 -7.87
C SER A 1145 -15.33 -42.11 -8.22
N ASN A 1146 -16.29 -42.79 -8.84
CA ASN A 1146 -16.17 -44.10 -9.46
C ASN A 1146 -16.12 -44.02 -11.00
N VAL A 1147 -16.09 -42.81 -11.57
CA VAL A 1147 -16.04 -42.57 -13.01
C VAL A 1147 -14.67 -42.97 -13.58
N ASP A 1148 -14.66 -43.84 -14.60
CA ASP A 1148 -13.43 -44.21 -15.31
C ASP A 1148 -13.00 -43.12 -16.30
N ILE A 1149 -12.30 -42.11 -15.80
CA ILE A 1149 -11.82 -40.97 -16.60
C ILE A 1149 -10.95 -41.40 -17.80
N ASN A 1150 -10.24 -42.54 -17.73
CA ASN A 1150 -9.43 -43.06 -18.84
C ASN A 1150 -10.29 -43.49 -20.04
N ALA A 1151 -11.57 -43.81 -19.82
CA ALA A 1151 -12.52 -44.14 -20.88
C ALA A 1151 -13.20 -42.89 -21.48
N LEU A 1152 -13.06 -41.72 -20.85
CA LEU A 1152 -13.66 -40.45 -21.26
C LEU A 1152 -12.68 -39.54 -22.00
N GLN A 1153 -11.40 -39.57 -21.62
CA GLN A 1153 -10.34 -38.83 -22.30
C GLN A 1153 -10.13 -39.32 -23.73
N GLY A 1154 -10.05 -38.39 -24.69
CA GLY A 1154 -9.94 -38.72 -26.11
C GLY A 1154 -9.33 -37.58 -26.92
N TYR A 1155 -8.50 -37.94 -27.92
CA TYR A 1155 -7.67 -37.02 -28.70
C TYR A 1155 -8.33 -36.45 -29.97
N ASP A 1156 -9.51 -36.96 -30.35
CA ASP A 1156 -10.13 -36.72 -31.66
C ASP A 1156 -11.56 -36.15 -31.57
N LEU A 1157 -11.85 -35.32 -30.57
CA LEU A 1157 -13.14 -34.64 -30.45
C LEU A 1157 -13.18 -33.40 -31.36
N PRO A 1158 -14.17 -33.22 -32.25
CA PRO A 1158 -14.30 -31.98 -33.02
C PRO A 1158 -14.68 -30.82 -32.09
N PHE A 1159 -14.29 -29.58 -32.44
CA PHE A 1159 -14.78 -28.41 -31.71
C PHE A 1159 -16.32 -28.36 -31.70
N PRO A 1160 -16.96 -28.26 -30.54
CA PRO A 1160 -18.42 -28.28 -30.42
C PRO A 1160 -19.04 -27.00 -31.03
N ARG A 1161 -20.18 -27.15 -31.70
CA ARG A 1161 -20.87 -26.03 -32.38
C ARG A 1161 -22.36 -26.13 -32.20
N GLY A 1162 -22.98 -25.08 -31.66
CA GLY A 1162 -24.42 -24.95 -31.60
C GLY A 1162 -24.94 -23.95 -32.64
N THR A 1163 -26.26 -23.86 -32.74
CA THR A 1163 -26.92 -22.78 -33.47
C THR A 1163 -27.21 -21.65 -32.49
N ARG A 1164 -26.57 -20.49 -32.66
CA ARG A 1164 -26.96 -19.27 -31.94
C ARG A 1164 -28.34 -18.82 -32.44
N LEU A 1165 -29.22 -18.49 -31.51
CA LEU A 1165 -30.43 -17.74 -31.83
C LEU A 1165 -30.04 -16.29 -32.17
N PRO A 1166 -30.71 -15.62 -33.12
CA PRO A 1166 -30.52 -14.19 -33.33
C PRO A 1166 -30.90 -13.44 -32.06
N THR A 1167 -30.04 -12.55 -31.58
CA THR A 1167 -30.43 -11.56 -30.56
C THR A 1167 -31.49 -10.64 -31.16
N GLU A 1168 -32.56 -10.35 -30.41
CA GLU A 1168 -33.58 -9.40 -30.86
C GLU A 1168 -33.00 -7.98 -30.81
N ASP A 1169 -32.74 -7.39 -31.98
CA ASP A 1169 -32.44 -5.96 -32.10
C ASP A 1169 -33.72 -5.16 -31.77
N ILE A 1170 -33.77 -4.64 -30.54
CA ILE A 1170 -34.87 -3.86 -29.97
C ILE A 1170 -35.23 -2.65 -30.86
N CYS A 1171 -34.25 -2.08 -31.58
CA CYS A 1171 -34.43 -0.91 -32.43
C CYS A 1171 -34.98 -1.25 -33.82
N SER A 1172 -34.69 -2.46 -34.33
CA SER A 1172 -35.22 -2.94 -35.61
C SER A 1172 -36.76 -3.09 -35.65
N LEU A 1173 -37.42 -3.17 -34.48
CA LEU A 1173 -38.87 -3.38 -34.37
C LEU A 1173 -39.73 -2.09 -34.41
N ARG A 1174 -39.14 -0.88 -34.39
CA ARG A 1174 -39.91 0.39 -34.33
C ARG A 1174 -40.07 1.15 -35.66
N ALA A 1175 -39.38 0.76 -36.72
CA ALA A 1175 -39.44 1.44 -38.01
C ALA A 1175 -40.77 1.19 -38.78
N THR A 1176 -41.82 1.95 -38.46
CA THR A 1176 -43.00 2.09 -39.34
C THR A 1176 -43.02 3.48 -39.99
N PRO A 1177 -42.92 3.59 -41.33
CA PRO A 1177 -42.86 4.89 -41.99
C PRO A 1177 -44.25 5.52 -42.09
N THR A 1178 -44.37 6.77 -41.60
CA THR A 1178 -45.48 7.66 -41.98
C THR A 1178 -45.00 8.70 -43.02
N PRO A 1179 -45.89 9.15 -43.93
CA PRO A 1179 -45.44 9.72 -45.20
C PRO A 1179 -45.19 11.22 -45.12
N ASP A 1180 -44.04 11.64 -45.65
CA ASP A 1180 -43.66 13.05 -45.70
C ASP A 1180 -44.25 13.77 -46.92
N SER A 1181 -44.56 15.05 -46.77
CA SER A 1181 -45.15 15.89 -47.82
C SER A 1181 -44.20 17.04 -48.21
N GLY A 1182 -43.39 16.83 -49.25
CA GLY A 1182 -42.45 17.83 -49.78
C GLY A 1182 -42.69 18.10 -51.27
N ASP A 1183 -43.08 19.34 -51.59
CA ASP A 1183 -43.26 19.82 -52.98
C ASP A 1183 -41.94 20.35 -53.58
N GLY A 1184 -41.69 19.94 -54.82
CA GLY A 1184 -40.87 20.58 -55.86
C GLY A 1184 -39.69 21.50 -55.49
N SER A 1185 -38.48 21.14 -55.97
CA SER A 1185 -38.06 21.58 -57.32
C SER A 1185 -36.66 21.07 -57.75
N VAL A 1186 -36.57 20.73 -59.04
CA VAL A 1186 -35.41 20.23 -59.83
C VAL A 1186 -35.32 21.22 -61.03
N PRO A 1187 -34.15 21.65 -61.59
CA PRO A 1187 -33.17 20.81 -62.32
C PRO A 1187 -31.69 21.28 -62.27
N GLY A 1188 -30.70 20.62 -62.90
CA GLY A 1188 -30.66 19.44 -63.79
C GLY A 1188 -29.20 18.93 -63.94
N ASP A 1189 -28.95 17.67 -64.32
CA ASP A 1189 -28.86 17.15 -65.71
C ASP A 1189 -27.48 17.45 -66.37
N GLY A 1190 -26.69 16.51 -66.91
CA GLY A 1190 -26.74 15.03 -67.07
C GLY A 1190 -25.28 14.52 -67.26
N SER A 1191 -24.95 13.29 -67.71
CA SER A 1191 -25.72 12.23 -68.37
C SER A 1191 -24.96 10.88 -68.35
N ASP A 1192 -25.68 9.78 -68.10
CA ASP A 1192 -25.31 8.36 -68.30
C ASP A 1192 -25.35 7.98 -69.83
N PRO A 1193 -25.11 6.73 -70.38
CA PRO A 1193 -25.83 5.49 -70.02
C PRO A 1193 -25.17 4.08 -70.22
N GLY A 1194 -25.68 3.08 -69.47
CA GLY A 1194 -26.00 1.70 -69.94
C GLY A 1194 -25.03 0.55 -69.58
N ASP A 1195 -25.44 -0.72 -69.39
CA ASP A 1195 -26.76 -1.42 -69.36
C ASP A 1195 -26.50 -2.89 -68.87
N GLY A 1196 -27.39 -3.70 -68.23
CA GLY A 1196 -28.78 -3.56 -67.76
C GLY A 1196 -29.36 -4.91 -67.23
N SER A 1197 -30.61 -4.92 -66.71
CA SER A 1197 -31.44 -6.07 -66.21
C SER A 1197 -30.98 -6.77 -64.90
N GLY A 1198 -31.81 -7.21 -63.92
CA GLY A 1198 -33.29 -7.25 -63.68
C GLY A 1198 -33.75 -8.67 -63.22
N PRO A 1199 -34.95 -8.93 -62.61
CA PRO A 1199 -35.91 -8.07 -61.88
C PRO A 1199 -36.63 -8.69 -60.61
N VAL A 1200 -37.22 -7.83 -59.74
CA VAL A 1200 -38.52 -7.95 -58.99
C VAL A 1200 -38.83 -9.10 -57.99
N GLY A 1201 -38.90 -8.77 -56.68
CA GLY A 1201 -40.15 -8.57 -55.90
C GLY A 1201 -40.91 -9.73 -55.20
N GLY A 1202 -41.33 -9.52 -53.93
CA GLY A 1202 -42.33 -10.34 -53.21
C GLY A 1202 -42.48 -10.01 -51.71
N SER A 1203 -43.70 -9.93 -51.18
CA SER A 1203 -44.04 -9.55 -49.78
C SER A 1203 -45.14 -10.46 -49.20
N THR A 1204 -45.53 -10.24 -47.94
CA THR A 1204 -46.57 -10.90 -47.10
C THR A 1204 -46.10 -12.16 -46.34
N ALA A 1205 -46.59 -12.46 -45.12
CA ALA A 1205 -47.77 -11.91 -44.43
C ALA A 1205 -47.61 -11.78 -42.90
N LEU A 1206 -48.10 -10.67 -42.34
CA LEU A 1206 -48.41 -10.50 -40.91
C LEU A 1206 -49.92 -10.23 -40.77
N GLN A 1207 -50.76 -11.27 -40.64
CA GLN A 1207 -52.14 -11.16 -40.15
C GLN A 1207 -52.86 -12.52 -39.96
N ALA A 1208 -52.68 -13.12 -38.79
CA ALA A 1208 -53.67 -13.98 -38.14
C ALA A 1208 -53.46 -13.92 -36.61
N HIS A 1209 -54.55 -13.92 -35.83
CA HIS A 1209 -54.58 -13.89 -34.34
C HIS A 1209 -54.68 -12.54 -33.59
N ARG A 1210 -55.39 -11.56 -34.15
CA ARG A 1210 -56.28 -10.71 -33.33
C ARG A 1210 -57.60 -11.46 -33.02
N ALA A 1211 -57.57 -12.42 -32.09
CA ALA A 1211 -58.77 -12.98 -31.42
C ALA A 1211 -58.42 -14.05 -30.35
N ALA A 1212 -57.93 -13.64 -29.16
CA ALA A 1212 -57.83 -14.52 -27.99
C ALA A 1212 -57.70 -13.78 -26.63
N GLY A 1213 -57.04 -12.61 -26.60
CA GLY A 1213 -56.65 -11.91 -25.36
C GLY A 1213 -57.74 -11.19 -24.54
N TYR A 1214 -59.03 -11.50 -24.72
CA TYR A 1214 -60.14 -10.80 -24.03
C TYR A 1214 -60.81 -11.60 -22.90
N VAL A 1215 -60.21 -12.72 -22.46
CA VAL A 1215 -60.85 -13.67 -21.51
C VAL A 1215 -60.04 -13.91 -20.22
N LEU A 1216 -58.71 -13.90 -20.24
CA LEU A 1216 -57.92 -14.19 -19.03
C LEU A 1216 -57.69 -13.01 -18.07
N LEU A 1217 -57.89 -11.76 -18.53
CA LEU A 1217 -57.82 -10.58 -17.66
C LEU A 1217 -58.93 -10.55 -16.57
N THR A 1218 -59.91 -11.45 -16.67
CA THR A 1218 -61.07 -11.55 -15.78
C THR A 1218 -60.92 -12.53 -14.62
N TYR A 1219 -59.88 -13.38 -14.59
CA TYR A 1219 -59.78 -14.46 -13.59
C TYR A 1219 -58.80 -14.20 -12.43
N LEU A 1220 -57.70 -13.46 -12.62
CA LEU A 1220 -56.78 -13.15 -11.51
C LEU A 1220 -57.35 -12.10 -10.51
N VAL A 1221 -58.21 -11.19 -10.97
CA VAL A 1221 -58.82 -10.13 -10.14
C VAL A 1221 -59.76 -10.69 -9.06
N VAL A 1222 -60.15 -11.97 -9.14
CA VAL A 1222 -61.07 -12.61 -8.18
C VAL A 1222 -60.34 -13.37 -7.07
N LEU A 1223 -59.15 -13.94 -7.31
CA LEU A 1223 -58.48 -14.78 -6.30
C LEU A 1223 -57.90 -13.95 -5.13
N VAL A 1224 -57.51 -12.71 -5.40
CA VAL A 1224 -56.89 -11.79 -4.43
C VAL A 1224 -57.87 -11.31 -3.34
N LEU A 1225 -59.18 -11.59 -3.47
CA LEU A 1225 -60.23 -11.08 -2.56
C LEU A 1225 -60.89 -12.13 -1.65
N THR A 1226 -60.40 -13.38 -1.59
CA THR A 1226 -61.06 -14.44 -0.77
C THR A 1226 -60.17 -15.26 0.16
N VAL A 1227 -58.87 -15.01 0.28
CA VAL A 1227 -58.00 -15.66 1.30
C VAL A 1227 -57.46 -14.63 2.30
N TRP A 1228 -58.41 -13.90 2.89
CA TRP A 1228 -58.27 -13.13 4.12
C TRP A 1228 -59.38 -13.60 5.10
N ALA A 1229 -59.49 -14.92 5.30
CA ALA A 1229 -60.47 -15.54 6.20
C ALA A 1229 -60.16 -17.04 6.49
N GLU A 1230 -59.09 -17.33 7.23
CA GLU A 1230 -59.06 -18.28 8.38
C GLU A 1230 -57.72 -18.19 9.13
#